data_AF-A0A8C0PLX6-F1
#
_entry.id   AF-A0A8C0PLX6-F1
#
_cell.length_a   1.000
_cell.length_b   1.000
_cell.length_c   1.000
_cell.angle_alpha   90.00
_cell.angle_beta   90.00
_cell.angle_gamma   90.00
#
_symmetry.space_group_name_H-M   'P 1'
#
loop_
_entity.id
_entity.type
_entity.pdbx_description
1 polymer ?
#
loop_
_entity_poly.entity_id
_entity_poly.type
_entity_poly.pdbx_seq_one_letter_code
_entity_poly.pdbx_strand_id
1 'polypeptide(L)'
;MKGECREEEGLGPKPAAPQQPTEEEEALIEFHRSYRDLFQFFCNNTTIHGAIRLVCSKHNRMKTAFWAVLWLCAFIMMYWQFGQLFGEYFSYPVSLNINLNSDKLVFPAVTICTLNPYRYTQVKEELEELDRITEQTLYDLYKYNSSNTLGAHPRGRRDLREPWPHPLQRLRVPAPPSGARRARRAASSVQDNNPQVNRKDWKIGFQLCNQNKSDCFYQTYSSGVDAVREWYRFHYINILSRLPDTSLSSGEDMLDNFIFACRFNQASCNQANYSHFHHPMYGNCYTFNGKNNSNLWMSSMPGIKNGLSLTLRTEQNDFIPLLSTVTGARVMVHGQDEPAFMDDGGFNLRPGMETSISMRKEALDRLGGNYGDCTKNGSEVPVENLYRSKYTQQVCIRSCFQENMIKQCGCAYIFYPLPKNAEFCDYRKHNSWGYCYYKLQDAFSSDHLGCFTKCRKPCSVTSYQLSAGYSRWPSVTSQDWIFQMLSRQNNYTINNKRNGVAKLNIFFKELKYKTNSESPSVTMVTLLSNLGSQWSLWFGSSVLSVVEMAELIFDLLVITFLMLLRRFRSRYWSPGRGGRGAQEVASTPASSFPSHFCPHSTSLSSSLPGPAISPALTAPPPAYATLGPCPSPSSLAGAHSSAYTLGKP
;
A
#
# COMPACT_ATOMS: atom_id res chain seq x y z
N MET A 1 -59.32 9.86 -4.06
CA MET A 1 -60.49 9.69 -3.17
C MET A 1 -60.13 10.16 -1.77
N LYS A 2 -60.50 11.40 -1.40
CA LYS A 2 -60.73 11.76 0.01
C LYS A 2 -62.20 11.40 0.31
N GLY A 3 -62.50 10.96 1.53
CA GLY A 3 -63.88 10.71 1.96
C GLY A 3 -64.29 11.80 2.93
N GLU A 4 -65.36 12.52 2.59
CA GLU A 4 -65.95 13.53 3.47
C GLU A 4 -66.88 12.88 4.49
N CYS A 5 -66.96 13.46 5.69
CA CYS A 5 -68.06 13.22 6.61
C CYS A 5 -69.15 14.26 6.31
N ARG A 6 -70.39 13.81 6.10
CA ARG A 6 -71.56 14.70 5.97
C ARG A 6 -72.15 15.01 7.34
N GLU A 7 -72.78 16.18 7.42
CA GLU A 7 -73.74 16.58 8.44
C GLU A 7 -74.95 17.20 7.70
N GLU A 8 -76.16 17.18 8.29
CA GLU A 8 -77.42 17.45 7.55
C GLU A 8 -77.88 18.91 7.59
N GLU A 9 -78.67 19.32 6.59
CA GLU A 9 -79.23 20.68 6.46
C GLU A 9 -80.56 20.87 7.21
N GLY A 10 -80.78 22.08 7.75
CA GLY A 10 -82.07 22.56 8.25
C GLY A 10 -82.26 24.05 7.91
N LEU A 11 -83.47 24.45 7.48
CA LEU A 11 -83.63 25.63 6.61
C LEU A 11 -84.40 26.83 7.21
N GLY A 12 -83.67 27.92 7.50
CA GLY A 12 -84.18 29.31 7.54
C GLY A 12 -84.89 29.81 8.82
N PRO A 13 -85.23 31.12 8.92
CA PRO A 13 -85.05 32.21 7.94
C PRO A 13 -84.16 33.40 8.41
N LYS A 14 -84.01 34.40 7.53
CA LYS A 14 -83.26 35.69 7.66
C LYS A 14 -84.07 36.80 8.38
N PRO A 15 -83.51 38.00 8.65
CA PRO A 15 -82.15 38.35 9.12
C PRO A 15 -82.13 39.44 10.24
N ALA A 16 -80.98 39.67 10.87
CA ALA A 16 -80.65 40.94 11.54
C ALA A 16 -79.15 41.22 11.45
N ALA A 17 -78.75 42.47 11.21
CA ALA A 17 -77.35 42.93 11.33
C ALA A 17 -77.10 43.44 12.76
N PRO A 18 -75.87 43.33 13.28
CA PRO A 18 -75.05 44.54 13.30
C PRO A 18 -73.53 44.33 13.14
N GLN A 19 -72.87 45.44 12.76
CA GLN A 19 -71.49 45.83 13.08
C GLN A 19 -70.30 45.01 12.53
N GLN A 20 -69.34 45.73 11.94
CA GLN A 20 -68.01 45.22 11.57
C GLN A 20 -67.12 45.09 12.82
N PRO A 21 -66.27 44.06 12.93
CA PRO A 21 -65.12 44.09 13.83
C PRO A 21 -64.04 45.02 13.27
N THR A 22 -63.27 45.65 14.15
CA THR A 22 -62.08 46.46 13.81
C THR A 22 -60.89 45.57 13.46
N GLU A 23 -60.12 45.97 12.44
CA GLU A 23 -58.85 45.35 12.05
C GLU A 23 -57.75 45.72 13.05
N GLU A 24 -57.35 44.81 13.97
CA GLU A 24 -56.10 44.99 14.75
C GLU A 24 -55.60 43.69 15.46
N GLU A 25 -55.27 42.63 14.71
CA GLU A 25 -54.29 41.61 15.18
C GLU A 25 -53.72 40.74 14.02
N GLU A 26 -52.94 41.34 13.12
CA GLU A 26 -52.04 40.56 12.24
C GLU A 26 -50.67 40.35 12.91
N ALA A 27 -50.07 39.19 12.64
CA ALA A 27 -48.70 38.81 13.01
C ALA A 27 -48.37 38.62 14.51
N LEU A 28 -48.88 37.53 15.12
CA LEU A 28 -48.07 36.75 16.05
C LEU A 28 -48.17 35.24 15.77
N ILE A 29 -47.04 34.53 15.84
CA ILE A 29 -46.92 33.10 15.51
C ILE A 29 -47.82 32.27 16.42
N GLU A 30 -48.69 31.43 15.84
CA GLU A 30 -49.66 30.60 16.58
C GLU A 30 -48.98 29.46 17.35
N PHE A 31 -48.44 29.77 18.53
CA PHE A 31 -47.82 28.78 19.39
C PHE A 31 -48.85 27.85 20.04
N HIS A 32 -48.93 26.63 19.50
CA HIS A 32 -49.74 25.53 20.01
C HIS A 32 -49.63 25.38 21.54
N ARG A 33 -50.77 25.52 22.24
CA ARG A 33 -50.81 25.60 23.70
C ARG A 33 -50.55 24.26 24.42
N SER A 34 -50.59 23.13 23.72
CA SER A 34 -50.39 21.79 24.25
C SER A 34 -49.73 20.85 23.24
N TYR A 35 -48.90 19.92 23.72
CA TYR A 35 -48.34 18.81 22.94
C TYR A 35 -49.42 17.99 22.21
N ARG A 36 -50.61 17.88 22.80
CA ARG A 36 -51.74 17.13 22.24
C ARG A 36 -52.32 17.81 21.00
N ASP A 37 -52.33 19.14 20.99
CA ASP A 37 -52.92 19.95 19.94
C ASP A 37 -51.96 19.98 18.74
N LEU A 38 -50.66 20.22 18.99
CA LEU A 38 -49.60 20.14 17.98
C LEU A 38 -49.54 18.76 17.30
N PHE A 39 -49.60 17.68 18.08
CA PHE A 39 -49.62 16.32 17.52
C PHE A 39 -50.87 16.03 16.69
N GLN A 40 -52.02 16.60 17.07
CA GLN A 40 -53.28 16.44 16.34
C GLN A 40 -53.32 17.29 15.06
N PHE A 41 -52.76 18.50 15.08
CA PHE A 41 -52.52 19.34 13.90
C PHE A 41 -51.61 18.60 12.91
N PHE A 42 -50.44 18.14 13.38
CA PHE A 42 -49.49 17.39 12.57
C PHE A 42 -50.13 16.15 11.94
N CYS A 43 -50.83 15.30 12.71
CA CYS A 43 -51.44 14.10 12.15
C CYS A 43 -52.60 14.36 11.17
N ASN A 44 -53.23 15.54 11.22
CA ASN A 44 -54.27 15.94 10.25
C ASN A 44 -53.68 16.50 8.95
N ASN A 45 -52.57 17.26 9.05
CA ASN A 45 -51.98 17.99 7.93
C ASN A 45 -50.80 17.26 7.27
N THR A 46 -50.14 16.32 7.97
CA THR A 46 -48.94 15.65 7.45
C THR A 46 -49.25 14.79 6.23
N THR A 47 -48.31 14.78 5.29
CA THR A 47 -48.34 13.90 4.12
C THR A 47 -48.00 12.43 4.45
N ILE A 48 -47.65 12.10 5.71
CA ILE A 48 -47.42 10.71 6.16
C ILE A 48 -48.74 9.91 6.22
N HIS A 49 -48.95 9.04 5.24
CA HIS A 49 -50.21 8.29 5.04
C HIS A 49 -50.67 7.44 6.25
N GLY A 50 -49.74 6.98 7.09
CA GLY A 50 -50.06 6.24 8.31
C GLY A 50 -50.62 7.09 9.46
N ALA A 51 -50.15 8.35 9.59
CA ALA A 51 -50.48 9.21 10.72
C ALA A 51 -51.94 9.69 10.68
N ILE A 52 -52.43 10.08 9.50
CA ILE A 52 -53.82 10.49 9.28
C ILE A 52 -54.81 9.41 9.77
N ARG A 53 -54.53 8.14 9.47
CA ARG A 53 -55.42 7.02 9.84
C ARG A 53 -55.46 6.73 11.34
N LEU A 54 -54.42 7.08 12.09
CA LEU A 54 -54.42 6.98 13.55
C LEU A 54 -55.39 8.00 14.20
N VAL A 55 -55.46 9.23 13.68
CA VAL A 55 -56.31 10.29 14.25
C VAL A 55 -57.74 10.24 13.74
N CYS A 56 -57.98 9.99 12.45
CA CYS A 56 -59.34 9.85 11.91
C CYS A 56 -60.12 8.65 12.51
N SER A 57 -59.44 7.64 13.06
CA SER A 57 -60.09 6.44 13.61
C SER A 57 -60.65 6.59 15.03
N LYS A 58 -60.57 7.77 15.67
CA LYS A 58 -61.02 8.02 17.06
C LYS A 58 -62.38 7.42 17.44
N HIS A 59 -63.34 7.37 16.51
CA HIS A 59 -64.70 6.89 16.75
C HIS A 59 -64.86 5.36 16.79
N ASN A 60 -63.83 4.57 16.40
CA ASN A 60 -63.88 3.11 16.44
C ASN A 60 -62.55 2.50 16.90
N ARG A 61 -62.48 2.09 18.18
CA ARG A 61 -61.25 1.62 18.83
C ARG A 61 -60.62 0.38 18.17
N MET A 62 -61.42 -0.52 17.57
CA MET A 62 -60.90 -1.71 16.86
C MET A 62 -60.12 -1.31 15.61
N LYS A 63 -60.63 -0.34 14.83
CA LYS A 63 -59.93 0.20 13.67
C LYS A 63 -58.65 0.96 14.08
N THR A 64 -58.67 1.70 15.19
CA THR A 64 -57.49 2.41 15.70
C THR A 64 -56.40 1.43 16.13
N ALA A 65 -56.76 0.35 16.82
CA ALA A 65 -55.82 -0.70 17.22
C ALA A 65 -55.17 -1.38 16.00
N PHE A 66 -55.94 -1.70 14.96
CA PHE A 66 -55.42 -2.28 13.72
C PHE A 66 -54.37 -1.37 13.05
N TRP A 67 -54.70 -0.09 12.83
CA TRP A 67 -53.76 0.85 12.19
C TRP A 67 -52.54 1.16 13.07
N ALA A 68 -52.68 1.15 14.40
CA ALA A 68 -51.55 1.29 15.33
C ALA A 68 -50.59 0.10 15.30
N VAL A 69 -51.11 -1.14 15.26
CA VAL A 69 -50.27 -2.35 15.12
C VAL A 69 -49.56 -2.35 13.76
N LEU A 70 -50.26 -2.05 12.67
CA LEU A 70 -49.68 -2.00 11.33
C LEU A 70 -48.57 -0.93 11.23
N TRP A 71 -48.81 0.27 11.76
CA TRP A 71 -47.81 1.33 11.84
C TRP A 71 -46.59 0.93 12.68
N LEU A 72 -46.81 0.31 13.84
CA LEU A 72 -45.73 -0.18 14.70
C LEU A 72 -44.89 -1.28 14.03
N CYS A 73 -45.53 -2.22 13.33
CA CYS A 73 -44.82 -3.25 12.56
C CYS A 73 -43.99 -2.65 11.43
N ALA A 74 -44.54 -1.68 10.67
CA ALA A 74 -43.80 -0.96 9.63
C ALA A 74 -42.58 -0.20 10.21
N PHE A 75 -42.77 0.48 11.34
CA PHE A 75 -41.70 1.18 12.06
C PHE A 75 -40.59 0.20 12.51
N ILE A 76 -40.94 -0.92 13.14
CA ILE A 76 -39.97 -1.95 13.57
C ILE A 76 -39.21 -2.53 12.37
N MET A 77 -39.89 -2.85 11.27
CA MET A 77 -39.26 -3.39 10.06
C MET A 77 -38.31 -2.38 9.40
N MET A 78 -38.71 -1.11 9.32
CA MET A 78 -37.85 -0.05 8.76
C MET A 78 -36.60 0.17 9.62
N TYR A 79 -36.73 0.24 10.96
CA TYR A 79 -35.56 0.40 11.84
C TYR A 79 -34.64 -0.82 11.84
N TRP A 80 -35.18 -2.03 11.66
CA TRP A 80 -34.38 -3.23 11.42
C TRP A 80 -33.60 -3.15 10.10
N GLN A 81 -34.25 -2.71 9.01
CA GLN A 81 -33.59 -2.46 7.72
C GLN A 81 -32.54 -1.35 7.78
N PHE A 82 -32.78 -0.26 8.54
CA PHE A 82 -31.76 0.75 8.82
C PHE A 82 -30.57 0.13 9.54
N GLY A 83 -30.81 -0.75 10.52
CA GLY A 83 -29.76 -1.53 11.19
C GLY A 83 -28.92 -2.37 10.21
N GLN A 84 -29.57 -3.02 9.23
CA GLN A 84 -28.85 -3.75 8.16
C GLN A 84 -28.03 -2.80 7.26
N LEU A 85 -28.60 -1.68 6.81
CA LEU A 85 -27.92 -0.70 5.96
C LEU A 85 -26.71 -0.04 6.65
N PHE A 86 -26.82 0.28 7.94
CA PHE A 86 -25.69 0.74 8.74
C PHE A 86 -24.66 -0.38 8.98
N GLY A 87 -25.11 -1.62 9.21
CA GLY A 87 -24.23 -2.78 9.33
C GLY A 87 -23.39 -3.03 8.07
N GLU A 88 -24.02 -2.96 6.89
CA GLU A 88 -23.35 -3.05 5.59
C GLU A 88 -22.39 -1.87 5.37
N TYR A 89 -22.80 -0.63 5.66
CA TYR A 89 -21.93 0.53 5.53
C TYR A 89 -20.69 0.46 6.44
N PHE A 90 -20.88 0.09 7.71
CA PHE A 90 -19.78 -0.06 8.68
C PHE A 90 -19.00 -1.38 8.57
N SER A 91 -19.39 -2.30 7.67
CA SER A 91 -18.52 -3.40 7.24
C SER A 91 -17.50 -3.00 6.16
N TYR A 92 -17.53 -1.74 5.71
CA TYR A 92 -16.59 -1.14 4.73
C TYR A 92 -16.38 -1.97 3.44
N PRO A 93 -17.46 -2.37 2.72
CA PRO A 93 -17.38 -3.22 1.54
C PRO A 93 -16.65 -2.51 0.38
N VAL A 94 -15.80 -3.28 -0.31
CA VAL A 94 -15.00 -2.80 -1.45
C VAL A 94 -15.33 -3.54 -2.75
N SER A 95 -15.37 -2.80 -3.84
CA SER A 95 -15.63 -3.27 -5.20
C SER A 95 -14.40 -3.06 -6.08
N LEU A 96 -14.04 -4.08 -6.85
CA LEU A 96 -12.87 -4.05 -7.72
C LEU A 96 -13.23 -3.53 -9.11
N ASN A 97 -12.60 -2.42 -9.53
CA ASN A 97 -12.70 -1.89 -10.88
C ASN A 97 -11.45 -2.31 -11.68
N ILE A 98 -11.64 -2.75 -12.92
CA ILE A 98 -10.54 -3.15 -13.81
C ILE A 98 -10.54 -2.22 -15.03
N ASN A 99 -9.57 -1.30 -15.05
CA ASN A 99 -9.40 -0.33 -16.13
C ASN A 99 -8.23 -0.71 -17.04
N LEU A 100 -8.33 -0.33 -18.32
CA LEU A 100 -7.27 -0.48 -19.32
C LEU A 100 -6.80 0.91 -19.79
N ASN A 101 -5.85 1.47 -19.03
CA ASN A 101 -5.24 2.76 -19.35
C ASN A 101 -4.32 2.64 -20.57
N SER A 102 -4.32 3.66 -21.44
CA SER A 102 -3.57 3.69 -22.71
C SER A 102 -2.72 4.96 -22.82
N ASP A 103 -1.92 5.22 -21.78
CA ASP A 103 -1.09 6.42 -21.64
C ASP A 103 0.32 6.21 -22.24
N LYS A 104 1.10 7.29 -22.39
CA LYS A 104 2.54 7.19 -22.64
C LYS A 104 3.21 6.54 -21.43
N LEU A 105 3.87 5.40 -21.61
CA LEU A 105 4.46 4.67 -20.50
C LEU A 105 5.84 5.22 -20.14
N VAL A 106 6.00 5.60 -18.87
CA VAL A 106 7.33 5.74 -18.25
C VAL A 106 7.99 4.36 -18.32
N PHE A 107 9.17 4.29 -18.94
CA PHE A 107 9.97 3.07 -18.92
C PHE A 107 10.49 2.86 -17.48
N PRO A 108 10.52 1.63 -16.97
CA PRO A 108 10.98 1.35 -15.60
C PRO A 108 12.49 1.55 -15.43
N ALA A 109 12.94 1.41 -14.18
CA ALA A 109 14.35 1.26 -13.86
C ALA A 109 14.79 -0.16 -14.24
N VAL A 110 16.01 -0.26 -14.76
CA VAL A 110 16.61 -1.53 -15.15
C VAL A 110 17.97 -1.65 -14.50
N THR A 111 18.09 -2.55 -13.53
CA THR A 111 19.37 -2.92 -12.93
C THR A 111 19.95 -4.13 -13.66
N ILE A 112 21.16 -4.01 -14.18
CA ILE A 112 21.95 -5.15 -14.66
C ILE A 112 23.15 -5.31 -13.75
N CYS A 113 23.31 -6.52 -13.20
CA CYS A 113 24.52 -6.93 -12.48
C CYS A 113 25.37 -7.88 -13.32
N THR A 114 26.66 -7.86 -13.06
CA THR A 114 27.55 -9.00 -13.36
C THR A 114 27.08 -10.24 -12.58
N LEU A 115 27.67 -11.40 -12.89
CA LEU A 115 27.61 -12.60 -12.05
C LEU A 115 29.03 -13.00 -11.60
N ASN A 116 29.87 -12.01 -11.34
CA ASN A 116 31.27 -12.16 -10.98
C ASN A 116 31.62 -11.16 -9.84
N PRO A 117 31.62 -11.58 -8.57
CA PRO A 117 31.95 -10.70 -7.43
C PRO A 117 33.43 -10.33 -7.43
N TYR A 118 33.74 -9.06 -7.22
CA TYR A 118 35.08 -8.52 -7.43
C TYR A 118 36.03 -8.89 -6.27
N ARG A 119 37.29 -9.20 -6.61
CA ARG A 119 38.39 -9.33 -5.62
C ARG A 119 38.99 -7.95 -5.36
N TYR A 120 38.42 -7.23 -4.40
CA TYR A 120 39.00 -5.99 -3.87
C TYR A 120 40.44 -6.22 -3.38
N THR A 121 41.36 -5.35 -3.79
CA THR A 121 42.80 -5.50 -3.52
C THR A 121 43.12 -5.46 -2.03
N GLN A 122 42.35 -4.69 -1.26
CA GLN A 122 42.49 -4.52 0.20
C GLN A 122 42.25 -5.80 1.01
N VAL A 123 41.49 -6.77 0.46
CA VAL A 123 41.21 -8.06 1.10
C VAL A 123 41.75 -9.25 0.29
N LYS A 124 42.57 -8.99 -0.75
CA LYS A 124 43.09 -10.02 -1.66
C LYS A 124 43.84 -11.13 -0.92
N GLU A 125 44.70 -10.77 0.03
CA GLU A 125 45.48 -11.74 0.82
C GLU A 125 44.59 -12.62 1.73
N GLU A 126 43.52 -12.06 2.29
CA GLU A 126 42.56 -12.83 3.11
C GLU A 126 41.74 -13.81 2.26
N LEU A 127 41.45 -13.45 1.00
CA LEU A 127 40.76 -14.30 0.03
C LEU A 127 41.68 -15.39 -0.56
N GLU A 128 42.94 -15.09 -0.87
CA GLU A 128 43.93 -16.08 -1.32
C GLU A 128 44.25 -17.10 -0.20
N GLU A 129 44.30 -16.66 1.05
CA GLU A 129 44.37 -17.57 2.19
C GLU A 129 43.09 -18.43 2.30
N LEU A 130 41.88 -17.85 2.18
CA LEU A 130 40.61 -18.60 2.20
C LEU A 130 40.53 -19.68 1.10
N ASP A 131 40.96 -19.36 -0.12
CA ASP A 131 41.08 -20.32 -1.22
C ASP A 131 41.97 -21.51 -0.82
N ARG A 132 43.09 -21.25 -0.14
CA ARG A 132 44.05 -22.27 0.29
C ARG A 132 43.48 -23.28 1.30
N ILE A 133 42.65 -22.85 2.27
CA ILE A 133 41.96 -23.81 3.16
C ILE A 133 40.84 -24.51 2.39
N THR A 134 40.20 -23.86 1.41
CA THR A 134 39.18 -24.52 0.59
C THR A 134 39.80 -25.66 -0.23
N GLU A 135 40.95 -25.43 -0.87
CA GLU A 135 41.77 -26.46 -1.52
C GLU A 135 42.12 -27.61 -0.54
N GLN A 136 42.69 -27.28 0.61
CA GLN A 136 43.07 -28.31 1.60
C GLN A 136 41.83 -29.11 2.07
N THR A 137 40.70 -28.45 2.31
CA THR A 137 39.44 -29.07 2.72
C THR A 137 38.87 -29.95 1.61
N LEU A 138 38.96 -29.54 0.34
CA LEU A 138 38.55 -30.35 -0.80
C LEU A 138 39.42 -31.60 -0.97
N TYR A 139 40.73 -31.47 -0.73
CA TYR A 139 41.65 -32.59 -0.71
C TYR A 139 41.39 -33.53 0.47
N ASP A 140 41.12 -33.02 1.68
CA ASP A 140 40.88 -33.85 2.86
C ASP A 140 39.51 -34.51 2.86
N LEU A 141 38.45 -33.81 2.42
CA LEU A 141 37.08 -34.34 2.38
C LEU A 141 36.72 -35.11 1.10
N TYR A 142 37.40 -34.89 -0.03
CA TYR A 142 37.06 -35.55 -1.32
C TYR A 142 38.26 -36.09 -2.12
N LYS A 143 39.50 -35.85 -1.67
CA LYS A 143 40.74 -36.15 -2.44
C LYS A 143 40.78 -35.46 -3.82
N TYR A 144 40.04 -34.36 -3.97
CA TYR A 144 40.13 -33.48 -5.13
C TYR A 144 41.39 -32.61 -5.03
N ASN A 145 42.14 -32.48 -6.13
CA ASN A 145 43.29 -31.59 -6.23
C ASN A 145 42.91 -30.38 -7.09
N SER A 146 42.73 -29.22 -6.45
CA SER A 146 42.22 -27.99 -7.06
C SER A 146 43.30 -27.07 -7.66
N SER A 147 44.56 -27.51 -7.72
CA SER A 147 45.72 -26.68 -8.10
C SER A 147 45.61 -26.03 -9.49
N ASN A 148 44.79 -26.59 -10.37
CA ASN A 148 44.56 -26.08 -11.72
C ASN A 148 43.35 -25.11 -11.80
N THR A 149 42.57 -24.99 -10.73
CA THR A 149 41.32 -24.20 -10.66
C THR A 149 41.37 -23.00 -9.71
N LEU A 150 42.25 -23.01 -8.70
CA LEU A 150 42.46 -21.89 -7.77
C LEU A 150 43.81 -21.17 -8.00
N GLY A 151 44.62 -21.66 -8.95
CA GLY A 151 45.97 -21.18 -9.21
C GLY A 151 47.02 -21.86 -8.32
N ALA A 152 48.25 -21.98 -8.82
CA ALA A 152 49.32 -22.61 -8.07
C ALA A 152 49.90 -21.66 -7.03
N HIS A 153 49.54 -21.84 -5.76
CA HIS A 153 50.15 -21.11 -4.64
C HIS A 153 51.45 -21.79 -4.19
N PRO A 154 52.54 -21.04 -3.91
CA PRO A 154 53.77 -21.62 -3.37
C PRO A 154 53.51 -22.23 -1.99
N ARG A 155 54.03 -23.44 -1.75
CA ARG A 155 53.85 -24.17 -0.48
C ARG A 155 54.65 -23.52 0.64
N GLY A 156 54.07 -22.50 1.27
CA GLY A 156 54.57 -21.89 2.49
C GLY A 156 54.80 -22.93 3.60
N ARG A 157 55.76 -22.65 4.48
CA ARG A 157 56.10 -23.51 5.63
C ARG A 157 54.88 -23.63 6.56
N ARG A 158 54.71 -24.80 7.19
CA ARG A 158 53.68 -25.00 8.23
C ARG A 158 54.09 -24.32 9.53
N ASP A 159 54.03 -23.00 9.57
CA ASP A 159 54.10 -22.24 10.81
C ASP A 159 52.75 -22.34 11.54
N LEU A 160 52.78 -22.20 12.87
CA LEU A 160 51.67 -22.49 13.78
C LEU A 160 50.57 -21.40 13.75
N ARG A 161 49.85 -21.29 12.62
CA ARG A 161 48.62 -20.49 12.55
C ARG A 161 47.48 -21.19 13.32
N GLU A 162 46.65 -20.37 13.96
CA GLU A 162 45.45 -20.84 14.68
C GLU A 162 44.50 -21.61 13.75
N PRO A 163 43.77 -22.63 14.27
CA PRO A 163 42.81 -23.38 13.46
C PRO A 163 41.70 -22.45 12.94
N TRP A 164 41.44 -22.52 11.63
CA TRP A 164 40.48 -21.65 10.95
C TRP A 164 39.10 -21.69 11.62
N PRO A 165 38.43 -20.53 11.84
CA PRO A 165 37.11 -20.50 12.47
C PRO A 165 36.10 -21.33 11.67
N HIS A 166 35.28 -22.10 12.38
CA HIS A 166 34.19 -22.92 11.81
C HIS A 166 34.63 -23.83 10.63
N PRO A 167 35.57 -24.78 10.83
CA PRO A 167 36.07 -25.63 9.76
C PRO A 167 34.99 -26.62 9.27
N LEU A 168 34.89 -26.79 7.95
CA LEU A 168 33.95 -27.70 7.29
C LEU A 168 34.35 -29.17 7.54
N GLN A 169 33.41 -29.98 7.99
CA GLN A 169 33.66 -31.35 8.48
C GLN A 169 32.61 -32.36 7.99
N ARG A 170 32.99 -33.64 7.98
CA ARG A 170 32.08 -34.78 7.82
C ARG A 170 31.44 -35.12 9.17
N LEU A 171 30.12 -35.06 9.23
CA LEU A 171 29.33 -35.33 10.42
C LEU A 171 28.58 -36.66 10.22
N ARG A 172 28.74 -37.60 11.16
CA ARG A 172 27.92 -38.84 11.17
C ARG A 172 26.48 -38.46 11.44
N VAL A 173 25.54 -39.01 10.66
CA VAL A 173 24.11 -38.87 10.97
C VAL A 173 23.80 -39.80 12.14
N PRO A 174 23.24 -39.31 13.27
CA PRO A 174 22.77 -40.19 14.33
C PRO A 174 21.70 -41.14 13.77
N ALA A 175 21.78 -42.43 14.12
CA ALA A 175 20.72 -43.37 13.76
C ALA A 175 19.39 -42.89 14.39
N PRO A 176 18.26 -42.96 13.66
CA PRO A 176 16.97 -42.63 14.25
C PRO A 176 16.68 -43.56 15.44
N PRO A 177 15.95 -43.08 16.47
CA PRO A 177 15.61 -43.90 17.62
C PRO A 177 14.93 -45.20 17.18
N SER A 178 15.24 -46.30 17.89
CA SER A 178 15.15 -47.69 17.42
C SER A 178 13.72 -48.25 17.32
N GLY A 179 12.86 -47.61 16.51
CA GLY A 179 11.44 -47.93 16.36
C GLY A 179 11.00 -48.58 15.03
N ALA A 180 11.93 -48.98 14.14
CA ALA A 180 11.56 -49.53 12.83
C ALA A 180 12.54 -50.59 12.27
N ARG A 181 12.53 -51.82 12.80
CA ARG A 181 13.18 -52.97 12.14
C ARG A 181 12.36 -53.43 10.92
N ARG A 182 12.62 -52.88 9.73
CA ARG A 182 12.25 -53.52 8.44
C ARG A 182 13.44 -54.26 7.85
N ALA A 183 13.20 -55.49 7.38
CA ALA A 183 14.24 -56.41 6.97
C ALA A 183 14.99 -55.94 5.71
N ARG A 184 16.32 -56.08 5.71
CA ARG A 184 17.16 -55.94 4.51
C ARG A 184 17.04 -57.22 3.68
N ARG A 185 16.61 -57.12 2.41
CA ARG A 185 16.95 -58.11 1.37
C ARG A 185 18.34 -57.80 0.81
N ALA A 186 19.09 -58.82 0.42
CA ALA A 186 20.45 -58.69 -0.08
C ALA A 186 20.52 -58.81 -1.61
N ALA A 187 21.20 -57.86 -2.25
CA ALA A 187 21.72 -57.87 -3.63
C ALA A 187 22.60 -56.62 -3.80
N SER A 188 23.69 -56.60 -4.56
CA SER A 188 24.54 -57.67 -5.10
C SER A 188 25.93 -57.08 -5.35
N SER A 189 26.98 -57.90 -5.41
CA SER A 189 28.36 -57.42 -5.51
C SER A 189 28.73 -56.85 -6.88
N VAL A 190 29.12 -55.57 -6.92
CA VAL A 190 29.99 -54.97 -7.93
C VAL A 190 31.03 -54.14 -7.17
N GLN A 191 32.32 -54.27 -7.52
CA GLN A 191 33.42 -53.78 -6.70
C GLN A 191 34.15 -52.59 -7.34
N ASP A 192 33.59 -51.39 -7.15
CA ASP A 192 34.26 -50.13 -7.48
C ASP A 192 35.34 -49.80 -6.45
N ASN A 193 36.60 -49.67 -6.89
CA ASN A 193 37.73 -49.22 -6.06
C ASN A 193 37.79 -47.68 -5.88
N ASN A 194 36.64 -47.02 -5.91
CA ASN A 194 36.46 -45.62 -5.55
C ASN A 194 35.83 -45.62 -4.13
N PRO A 195 36.31 -44.83 -3.14
CA PRO A 195 35.74 -44.83 -1.79
C PRO A 195 34.24 -44.51 -1.82
N GLN A 196 33.42 -45.56 -1.67
CA GLN A 196 31.96 -45.51 -1.65
C GLN A 196 31.48 -44.64 -0.47
N VAL A 197 31.33 -43.33 -0.71
CA VAL A 197 30.72 -42.39 0.23
C VAL A 197 29.24 -42.73 0.31
N ASN A 198 28.90 -43.67 1.21
CA ASN A 198 27.54 -44.16 1.38
C ASN A 198 26.64 -43.00 1.84
N ARG A 199 25.90 -42.42 0.89
CA ARG A 199 25.21 -41.11 0.96
C ARG A 199 24.15 -40.99 2.07
N LYS A 200 23.91 -42.06 2.83
CA LYS A 200 22.90 -42.17 3.88
C LYS A 200 23.46 -41.97 5.29
N ASP A 201 24.77 -42.19 5.49
CA ASP A 201 25.35 -42.31 6.84
C ASP A 201 26.07 -41.04 7.32
N TRP A 202 26.35 -40.09 6.39
CA TRP A 202 27.14 -38.88 6.64
C TRP A 202 26.53 -37.66 5.97
N LYS A 203 26.56 -36.51 6.67
CA LYS A 203 26.36 -35.17 6.10
C LYS A 203 27.66 -34.39 6.16
N ILE A 204 27.74 -33.28 5.44
CA ILE A 204 28.89 -32.36 5.48
C ILE A 204 28.40 -30.97 5.85
N GLY A 205 29.14 -30.28 6.70
CA GLY A 205 28.67 -29.06 7.35
C GLY A 205 29.67 -28.45 8.31
N PHE A 206 29.32 -27.32 8.91
CA PHE A 206 30.16 -26.58 9.85
C PHE A 206 29.40 -26.27 11.14
N GLN A 207 30.15 -26.12 12.23
CA GLN A 207 29.63 -25.91 13.58
C GLN A 207 29.62 -24.43 13.94
N LEU A 208 28.47 -23.91 14.34
CA LEU A 208 28.27 -22.55 14.82
C LEU A 208 27.81 -22.61 16.28
N CYS A 209 28.48 -21.91 17.18
CA CYS A 209 28.17 -21.94 18.61
C CYS A 209 27.87 -20.54 19.16
N ASN A 210 27.18 -20.49 20.29
CA ASN A 210 27.13 -19.30 21.13
C ASN A 210 28.51 -18.96 21.72
N GLN A 211 28.65 -17.75 22.28
CA GLN A 211 29.91 -17.25 22.87
C GLN A 211 30.52 -18.22 23.90
N ASN A 212 29.66 -18.85 24.72
CA ASN A 212 30.06 -19.76 25.80
C ASN A 212 30.30 -21.21 25.33
N LYS A 213 30.11 -21.50 24.04
CA LYS A 213 30.16 -22.86 23.43
C LYS A 213 29.26 -23.90 24.11
N SER A 214 28.22 -23.47 24.82
CA SER A 214 27.25 -24.33 25.51
C SER A 214 26.07 -24.76 24.63
N ASP A 215 25.77 -23.97 23.59
CA ASP A 215 24.79 -24.31 22.55
C ASP A 215 25.49 -24.17 21.19
N CYS A 216 25.47 -25.25 20.41
CA CYS A 216 26.14 -25.38 19.13
C CYS A 216 25.21 -26.02 18.11
N PHE A 217 24.91 -25.26 17.06
CA PHE A 217 24.16 -25.71 15.90
C PHE A 217 25.11 -26.22 14.80
N TYR A 218 24.74 -27.31 14.15
CA TYR A 218 25.45 -27.85 12.99
C TYR A 218 24.67 -27.54 11.72
N GLN A 219 25.19 -26.60 10.92
CA GLN A 219 24.62 -26.28 9.62
C GLN A 219 25.05 -27.38 8.63
N THR A 220 24.12 -28.28 8.28
CA THR A 220 24.42 -29.54 7.55
C THR A 220 23.74 -29.64 6.18
N TYR A 221 24.50 -30.09 5.18
CA TYR A 221 24.09 -30.21 3.79
C TYR A 221 24.12 -31.67 3.32
N SER A 222 23.30 -31.97 2.31
CA SER A 222 23.17 -33.29 1.66
C SER A 222 24.06 -33.45 0.40
N SER A 223 24.82 -32.41 0.06
CA SER A 223 25.60 -32.25 -1.16
C SER A 223 26.89 -31.50 -0.83
N GLY A 224 28.02 -31.97 -1.36
CA GLY A 224 29.32 -31.35 -1.13
C GLY A 224 29.48 -29.99 -1.80
N VAL A 225 28.82 -29.79 -2.96
CA VAL A 225 28.86 -28.53 -3.72
C VAL A 225 28.21 -27.42 -2.91
N ASP A 226 27.03 -27.68 -2.34
CA ASP A 226 26.27 -26.69 -1.58
C ASP A 226 26.91 -26.45 -0.20
N ALA A 227 27.49 -27.49 0.41
CA ALA A 227 28.27 -27.36 1.65
C ALA A 227 29.48 -26.44 1.49
N VAL A 228 30.27 -26.61 0.42
CA VAL A 228 31.46 -25.80 0.15
C VAL A 228 31.07 -24.39 -0.28
N ARG A 229 30.04 -24.22 -1.13
CA ARG A 229 29.56 -22.89 -1.55
C ARG A 229 29.09 -22.05 -0.36
N GLU A 230 28.22 -22.59 0.49
CA GLU A 230 27.67 -21.82 1.61
C GLU A 230 28.69 -21.59 2.74
N TRP A 231 29.63 -22.53 2.94
CA TRP A 231 30.77 -22.32 3.85
C TRP A 231 31.73 -21.23 3.33
N TYR A 232 32.08 -21.26 2.04
CA TYR A 232 32.90 -20.22 1.42
C TYR A 232 32.18 -18.87 1.45
N ARG A 233 30.88 -18.84 1.13
CA ARG A 233 30.03 -17.66 1.24
C ARG A 233 30.06 -17.06 2.66
N PHE A 234 29.92 -17.87 3.70
CA PHE A 234 29.94 -17.43 5.10
C PHE A 234 31.25 -16.72 5.48
N HIS A 235 32.40 -17.25 5.03
CA HIS A 235 33.70 -16.58 5.24
C HIS A 235 33.91 -15.37 4.34
N TYR A 236 33.52 -15.46 3.06
CA TYR A 236 33.64 -14.38 2.09
C TYR A 236 32.89 -13.11 2.53
N ILE A 237 31.62 -13.23 2.96
CA ILE A 237 30.83 -12.08 3.40
C ILE A 237 31.37 -11.43 4.68
N ASN A 238 32.08 -12.21 5.50
CA ASN A 238 32.78 -11.74 6.69
C ASN A 238 34.14 -11.08 6.37
N ILE A 239 34.77 -11.44 5.27
CA ILE A 239 35.97 -10.74 4.78
C ILE A 239 35.53 -9.42 4.11
N LEU A 240 34.45 -9.45 3.32
CA LEU A 240 33.90 -8.28 2.63
C LEU A 240 33.39 -7.20 3.61
N SER A 241 32.88 -7.58 4.79
CA SER A 241 32.43 -6.62 5.82
C SER A 241 33.55 -5.79 6.48
N ARG A 242 34.81 -6.07 6.16
CA ARG A 242 35.99 -5.30 6.61
C ARG A 242 36.33 -4.13 5.68
N LEU A 243 35.73 -4.06 4.48
CA LEU A 243 35.96 -2.98 3.53
C LEU A 243 35.24 -1.68 3.96
N PRO A 244 35.88 -0.51 3.84
CA PRO A 244 35.19 0.77 4.01
C PRO A 244 34.26 1.05 2.82
N ASP A 245 33.09 1.63 3.08
CA ASP A 245 32.03 1.92 2.07
C ASP A 245 32.54 2.68 0.82
N THR A 246 33.53 3.55 1.00
CA THR A 246 34.18 4.29 -0.10
C THR A 246 34.88 3.37 -1.10
N SER A 247 35.51 2.28 -0.65
CA SER A 247 36.22 1.33 -1.51
C SER A 247 35.28 0.45 -2.35
N LEU A 248 34.05 0.21 -1.87
CA LEU A 248 33.02 -0.52 -2.60
C LEU A 248 32.42 0.29 -3.76
N SER A 249 32.64 1.61 -3.78
CA SER A 249 32.01 2.58 -4.69
C SER A 249 32.90 3.05 -5.86
N SER A 250 34.21 2.80 -5.81
CA SER A 250 35.15 3.21 -6.88
C SER A 250 35.13 2.22 -8.06
N GLY A 251 34.22 2.44 -9.03
CA GLY A 251 33.95 1.48 -10.11
C GLY A 251 33.59 2.07 -11.48
N GLU A 252 33.88 3.34 -11.75
CA GLU A 252 33.50 4.02 -13.01
C GLU A 252 34.15 3.36 -14.25
N ASP A 253 35.44 3.02 -14.18
CA ASP A 253 36.20 2.33 -15.26
C ASP A 253 35.67 0.92 -15.62
N MET A 254 34.73 0.37 -14.83
CA MET A 254 34.20 -0.97 -15.04
C MET A 254 32.94 -1.03 -15.91
N LEU A 255 32.25 0.08 -16.18
CA LEU A 255 31.02 0.05 -16.99
C LEU A 255 31.30 -0.31 -18.45
N ASP A 256 32.22 0.40 -19.12
CA ASP A 256 32.55 0.18 -20.54
C ASP A 256 33.13 -1.22 -20.78
N ASN A 257 33.80 -1.78 -19.78
CA ASN A 257 34.26 -3.16 -19.78
C ASN A 257 33.09 -4.17 -19.75
N PHE A 258 31.95 -3.84 -19.15
CA PHE A 258 30.78 -4.71 -19.01
C PHE A 258 29.71 -4.50 -20.09
N ILE A 259 29.45 -3.26 -20.51
CA ILE A 259 28.37 -2.89 -21.43
C ILE A 259 28.94 -2.27 -22.72
N PHE A 260 29.19 -3.12 -23.72
CA PHE A 260 29.76 -2.73 -25.00
C PHE A 260 28.85 -1.82 -25.85
N ALA A 261 27.54 -1.82 -25.62
CA ALA A 261 26.61 -0.90 -26.27
C ALA A 261 25.30 -0.75 -25.50
N CYS A 262 24.85 0.48 -25.30
CA CYS A 262 23.53 0.84 -24.80
C CYS A 262 22.75 1.61 -25.87
N ARG A 263 21.55 1.15 -26.22
CA ARG A 263 20.59 1.92 -27.02
C ARG A 263 19.21 1.92 -26.40
N PHE A 264 18.59 3.07 -26.22
CA PHE A 264 17.21 3.22 -25.80
C PHE A 264 16.42 4.02 -26.82
N ASN A 265 15.26 3.51 -27.24
CA ASN A 265 14.40 4.14 -28.25
C ASN A 265 15.19 4.63 -29.49
N GLN A 266 16.01 3.73 -30.03
CA GLN A 266 16.95 3.95 -31.15
C GLN A 266 18.14 4.90 -30.89
N ALA A 267 18.08 5.81 -29.91
CA ALA A 267 19.20 6.64 -29.49
C ALA A 267 20.29 5.83 -28.76
N SER A 268 21.50 6.39 -28.61
CA SER A 268 22.57 5.83 -27.76
C SER A 268 22.34 6.21 -26.29
N CYS A 269 22.67 5.32 -25.36
CA CYS A 269 22.60 5.58 -23.91
C CYS A 269 23.90 5.30 -23.15
N ASN A 270 25.05 5.17 -23.84
CA ASN A 270 26.36 5.01 -23.18
C ASN A 270 26.71 6.20 -22.26
N GLN A 271 26.26 7.41 -22.58
CA GLN A 271 26.46 8.64 -21.77
C GLN A 271 25.28 8.94 -20.82
N ALA A 272 24.37 7.98 -20.59
CA ALA A 272 23.24 8.21 -19.69
C ALA A 272 23.67 8.07 -18.22
N ASN A 273 23.15 8.93 -17.35
CA ASN A 273 23.32 8.78 -15.91
C ASN A 273 22.79 7.41 -15.44
N TYR A 274 23.59 6.73 -14.63
CA TYR A 274 23.28 5.45 -13.99
C TYR A 274 23.68 5.53 -12.52
N SER A 275 23.10 4.69 -11.66
CA SER A 275 23.63 4.45 -10.32
C SER A 275 24.36 3.10 -10.27
N HIS A 276 25.58 3.11 -9.72
CA HIS A 276 26.36 1.91 -9.43
C HIS A 276 26.18 1.49 -7.96
N PHE A 277 26.22 0.18 -7.72
CA PHE A 277 26.46 -0.40 -6.40
C PHE A 277 27.11 -1.79 -6.55
N HIS A 278 27.91 -2.22 -5.57
CA HIS A 278 28.43 -3.59 -5.52
C HIS A 278 27.50 -4.48 -4.68
N HIS A 279 26.97 -5.56 -5.27
CA HIS A 279 26.19 -6.56 -4.55
C HIS A 279 27.08 -7.73 -4.10
N PRO A 280 27.15 -8.06 -2.79
CA PRO A 280 28.08 -9.07 -2.25
C PRO A 280 28.12 -10.43 -2.96
N MET A 281 27.00 -10.89 -3.54
CA MET A 281 26.93 -12.19 -4.23
C MET A 281 27.04 -12.14 -5.76
N TYR A 282 26.88 -10.97 -6.38
CA TYR A 282 26.80 -10.85 -7.85
C TYR A 282 27.93 -10.02 -8.46
N GLY A 283 28.49 -9.06 -7.70
CA GLY A 283 29.47 -8.10 -8.20
C GLY A 283 28.84 -6.75 -8.50
N ASN A 284 29.40 -6.04 -9.49
CA ASN A 284 28.93 -4.71 -9.86
C ASN A 284 27.53 -4.74 -10.48
N CYS A 285 26.68 -3.85 -10.00
CA CYS A 285 25.32 -3.62 -10.47
C CYS A 285 25.17 -2.17 -10.94
N TYR A 286 24.55 -2.00 -12.10
CA TYR A 286 24.32 -0.70 -12.75
C TYR A 286 22.82 -0.53 -13.01
N THR A 287 22.22 0.54 -12.46
CA THR A 287 20.80 0.83 -12.59
C THR A 287 20.57 2.03 -13.50
N PHE A 288 19.95 1.77 -14.65
CA PHE A 288 19.55 2.80 -15.59
C PHE A 288 18.18 3.37 -15.22
N ASN A 289 17.96 4.65 -15.50
CA ASN A 289 16.64 5.31 -15.43
C ASN A 289 15.99 5.36 -14.02
N GLY A 290 16.78 5.23 -12.96
CA GLY A 290 16.30 5.41 -11.57
C GLY A 290 16.00 6.88 -11.22
N LYS A 291 15.43 7.11 -10.03
CA LYS A 291 14.95 8.40 -9.51
C LYS A 291 15.89 9.61 -9.67
N ASN A 292 17.21 9.41 -9.69
CA ASN A 292 18.18 10.51 -9.82
C ASN A 292 18.32 11.04 -11.26
N ASN A 293 17.69 10.42 -12.26
CA ASN A 293 17.74 10.88 -13.64
C ASN A 293 16.66 11.94 -13.89
N SER A 294 17.10 13.18 -14.14
CA SER A 294 16.23 14.32 -14.49
C SER A 294 15.34 14.07 -15.72
N ASN A 295 15.88 13.35 -16.71
CA ASN A 295 15.18 12.97 -17.93
C ASN A 295 14.78 11.49 -17.87
N LEU A 296 13.60 11.19 -17.32
CA LEU A 296 13.04 9.84 -17.31
C LEU A 296 12.77 9.33 -18.73
N TRP A 297 13.14 8.08 -18.98
CA TRP A 297 12.93 7.43 -20.27
C TRP A 297 11.45 7.11 -20.49
N MET A 298 10.91 7.53 -21.64
CA MET A 298 9.51 7.31 -22.04
C MET A 298 9.43 6.35 -23.23
N SER A 299 8.50 5.40 -23.18
CA SER A 299 8.18 4.52 -24.31
C SER A 299 6.85 4.96 -24.93
N SER A 300 6.91 5.44 -26.17
CA SER A 300 5.76 5.97 -26.93
C SER A 300 5.11 4.94 -27.87
N MET A 301 5.80 3.83 -28.15
CA MET A 301 5.37 2.77 -29.07
C MET A 301 5.96 1.44 -28.60
N PRO A 302 5.24 0.30 -28.64
CA PRO A 302 5.75 -0.96 -28.09
C PRO A 302 6.78 -1.61 -29.04
N GLY A 303 7.36 -2.74 -28.61
CA GLY A 303 8.26 -3.54 -29.43
C GLY A 303 9.75 -3.17 -29.35
N ILE A 304 10.60 -4.13 -29.77
CA ILE A 304 12.06 -4.15 -29.53
C ILE A 304 12.79 -2.85 -29.94
N LYS A 305 12.47 -2.27 -31.10
CA LYS A 305 13.16 -1.06 -31.61
C LYS A 305 12.97 0.18 -30.72
N ASN A 306 11.90 0.21 -29.94
CA ASN A 306 11.46 1.36 -29.13
C ASN A 306 11.70 1.13 -27.62
N GLY A 307 12.36 0.02 -27.28
CA GLY A 307 12.76 -0.33 -25.91
C GLY A 307 14.24 -0.06 -25.65
N LEU A 308 14.78 -0.77 -24.65
CA LEU A 308 16.20 -0.82 -24.31
C LEU A 308 16.85 -2.03 -25.01
N SER A 309 17.99 -1.81 -25.65
CA SER A 309 18.84 -2.81 -26.30
C SER A 309 20.26 -2.68 -25.76
N LEU A 310 20.77 -3.72 -25.14
CA LEU A 310 22.08 -3.79 -24.49
C LEU A 310 22.93 -4.92 -25.07
N THR A 311 24.22 -4.66 -25.29
CA THR A 311 25.24 -5.69 -25.55
C THR A 311 26.14 -5.80 -24.33
N LEU A 312 26.16 -6.97 -23.72
CA LEU A 312 26.82 -7.24 -22.44
C LEU A 312 28.00 -8.20 -22.63
N ARG A 313 29.13 -7.91 -21.98
CA ARG A 313 30.21 -8.87 -21.74
C ARG A 313 29.80 -9.77 -20.58
N THR A 314 29.77 -11.07 -20.81
CA THR A 314 29.58 -12.06 -19.75
C THR A 314 30.90 -12.77 -19.55
N GLU A 315 31.59 -12.48 -18.45
CA GLU A 315 32.87 -13.09 -18.15
C GLU A 315 32.74 -14.62 -17.98
N GLN A 316 33.85 -15.32 -18.24
CA GLN A 316 33.93 -16.79 -18.21
C GLN A 316 35.01 -17.30 -17.26
N ASN A 317 35.92 -16.42 -16.87
CA ASN A 317 36.95 -16.67 -15.87
C ASN A 317 36.52 -15.90 -14.62
N ASP A 318 35.59 -16.47 -13.85
CA ASP A 318 35.07 -15.84 -12.64
C ASP A 318 36.22 -15.63 -11.64
N PHE A 319 36.28 -14.47 -10.98
CA PHE A 319 37.32 -14.15 -10.00
C PHE A 319 37.28 -15.11 -8.79
N ILE A 320 36.09 -15.64 -8.47
CA ILE A 320 35.86 -16.49 -7.30
C ILE A 320 35.04 -17.73 -7.71
N PRO A 321 35.68 -18.78 -8.26
CA PRO A 321 34.99 -19.97 -8.79
C PRO A 321 34.32 -20.85 -7.73
N LEU A 322 34.58 -20.58 -6.44
CA LEU A 322 33.94 -21.22 -5.29
C LEU A 322 32.62 -20.54 -4.89
N LEU A 323 32.41 -19.29 -5.31
CA LEU A 323 31.25 -18.47 -4.97
C LEU A 323 30.38 -18.21 -6.20
N SER A 324 30.94 -17.59 -7.25
CA SER A 324 30.28 -17.62 -8.55
C SER A 324 30.51 -18.97 -9.20
N THR A 325 29.40 -19.57 -9.62
CA THR A 325 29.35 -20.85 -10.33
C THR A 325 28.42 -20.74 -11.55
N VAL A 326 28.15 -19.50 -12.00
CA VAL A 326 27.07 -19.14 -12.93
C VAL A 326 27.50 -18.04 -13.91
N THR A 327 28.22 -18.42 -14.97
CA THR A 327 28.65 -17.49 -16.03
C THR A 327 27.45 -16.82 -16.73
N GLY A 328 27.37 -15.49 -16.71
CA GLY A 328 26.27 -14.73 -17.31
C GLY A 328 26.19 -13.29 -16.82
N ALA A 329 24.98 -12.74 -16.87
CA ALA A 329 24.59 -11.47 -16.24
C ALA A 329 23.18 -11.62 -15.65
N ARG A 330 22.77 -10.76 -14.72
CA ARG A 330 21.45 -10.81 -14.06
C ARG A 330 20.76 -9.46 -14.16
N VAL A 331 19.53 -9.43 -14.65
CA VAL A 331 18.76 -8.19 -14.87
C VAL A 331 17.45 -8.17 -14.07
N MET A 332 17.12 -7.02 -13.49
CA MET A 332 15.86 -6.78 -12.78
C MET A 332 15.17 -5.53 -13.34
N VAL A 333 13.84 -5.53 -13.32
CA VAL A 333 12.98 -4.41 -13.74
C VAL A 333 12.13 -3.97 -12.54
N HIS A 334 12.18 -2.69 -12.17
CA HIS A 334 11.51 -2.17 -10.96
C HIS A 334 11.07 -0.70 -11.12
N GLY A 335 10.34 -0.16 -10.13
CA GLY A 335 9.95 1.25 -10.10
C GLY A 335 11.12 2.19 -9.76
N GLN A 336 11.04 3.45 -10.22
CA GLN A 336 12.15 4.42 -10.17
C GLN A 336 12.65 4.71 -8.74
N ASP A 337 11.75 4.64 -7.77
CA ASP A 337 11.98 4.90 -6.33
C ASP A 337 11.89 3.60 -5.50
N GLU A 338 12.11 2.46 -6.13
CA GLU A 338 12.15 1.14 -5.49
C GLU A 338 13.59 0.59 -5.58
N PRO A 339 14.11 -0.09 -4.55
CA PRO A 339 15.45 -0.65 -4.58
C PRO A 339 15.52 -1.95 -5.40
N ALA A 340 16.68 -2.20 -6.00
CA ALA A 340 16.94 -3.36 -6.84
C ALA A 340 17.18 -4.64 -6.01
N PHE A 341 16.10 -5.32 -5.58
CA PHE A 341 16.18 -6.62 -4.89
C PHE A 341 16.53 -7.77 -5.85
N MET A 342 17.80 -7.80 -6.26
CA MET A 342 18.33 -8.72 -7.27
C MET A 342 18.14 -10.20 -6.93
N ASP A 343 18.04 -10.58 -5.65
CA ASP A 343 17.73 -11.95 -5.24
C ASP A 343 16.33 -12.37 -5.66
N ASP A 344 15.33 -11.52 -5.36
CA ASP A 344 13.90 -11.83 -5.46
C ASP A 344 13.37 -11.63 -6.90
N GLY A 345 13.83 -10.57 -7.58
CA GLY A 345 13.33 -10.13 -8.89
C GLY A 345 14.28 -10.33 -10.08
N GLY A 346 15.46 -10.91 -9.87
CA GLY A 346 16.50 -11.01 -10.89
C GLY A 346 16.31 -12.14 -11.90
N PHE A 347 16.41 -11.81 -13.18
CA PHE A 347 16.35 -12.72 -14.32
C PHE A 347 17.76 -12.99 -14.87
N ASN A 348 18.14 -14.27 -15.03
CA ASN A 348 19.48 -14.64 -15.50
C ASN A 348 19.59 -14.67 -17.03
N LEU A 349 20.69 -14.12 -17.56
CA LEU A 349 20.98 -14.00 -18.99
C LEU A 349 22.08 -14.98 -19.39
N ARG A 350 21.83 -15.75 -20.45
CA ARG A 350 22.74 -16.81 -20.92
C ARG A 350 23.78 -16.23 -21.91
N PRO A 351 25.09 -16.48 -21.72
CA PRO A 351 26.12 -16.18 -22.71
C PRO A 351 25.85 -16.84 -24.08
N GLY A 352 26.13 -16.13 -25.18
CA GLY A 352 25.92 -16.61 -26.55
C GLY A 352 24.47 -16.57 -27.04
N MET A 353 23.59 -15.85 -26.34
CA MET A 353 22.18 -15.68 -26.69
C MET A 353 21.80 -14.20 -26.76
N GLU A 354 20.82 -13.90 -27.60
CA GLU A 354 19.99 -12.72 -27.51
C GLU A 354 18.74 -13.07 -26.69
N THR A 355 18.48 -12.31 -25.64
CA THR A 355 17.33 -12.48 -24.75
C THR A 355 16.40 -11.29 -24.93
N SER A 356 15.20 -11.55 -25.43
CA SER A 356 14.18 -10.52 -25.69
C SER A 356 13.08 -10.61 -24.63
N ILE A 357 13.19 -9.78 -23.60
CA ILE A 357 12.23 -9.67 -22.50
C ILE A 357 11.12 -8.71 -22.89
N SER A 358 9.97 -9.26 -23.24
CA SER A 358 8.73 -8.50 -23.33
C SER A 358 8.16 -8.29 -21.92
N MET A 359 7.63 -7.10 -21.65
CA MET A 359 7.10 -6.73 -20.33
C MET A 359 5.71 -6.11 -20.43
N ARG A 360 4.87 -6.39 -19.42
CA ARG A 360 3.52 -5.86 -19.26
C ARG A 360 3.37 -5.26 -17.87
N LYS A 361 3.00 -3.99 -17.78
CA LYS A 361 2.71 -3.29 -16.52
C LYS A 361 1.32 -3.70 -16.01
N GLU A 362 1.24 -4.07 -14.74
CA GLU A 362 -0.03 -4.17 -14.00
C GLU A 362 0.07 -3.35 -12.70
N ALA A 363 -0.90 -2.47 -12.48
CA ALA A 363 -1.05 -1.66 -11.27
C ALA A 363 -2.20 -2.19 -10.40
N LEU A 364 -2.04 -2.08 -9.09
CA LEU A 364 -3.04 -2.42 -8.09
C LEU A 364 -3.09 -1.30 -7.05
N ASP A 365 -4.21 -0.61 -6.99
CA ASP A 365 -4.45 0.53 -6.10
C ASP A 365 -5.60 0.21 -5.14
N ARG A 366 -5.26 0.11 -3.85
CA ARG A 366 -6.13 -0.36 -2.77
C ARG A 366 -6.64 0.76 -1.87
N LEU A 367 -7.75 0.50 -1.20
CA LEU A 367 -8.26 1.37 -0.13
C LEU A 367 -7.61 0.99 1.20
N GLY A 368 -7.08 2.01 1.89
CA GLY A 368 -6.46 1.88 3.22
C GLY A 368 -7.35 2.40 4.34
N GLY A 369 -6.87 2.26 5.57
CA GLY A 369 -7.65 2.59 6.77
C GLY A 369 -8.76 1.56 6.99
N ASN A 370 -9.98 2.02 7.27
CA ASN A 370 -11.09 1.14 7.66
C ASN A 370 -11.51 0.14 6.55
N TYR A 371 -11.17 0.40 5.29
CA TYR A 371 -11.46 -0.48 4.14
C TYR A 371 -10.42 -1.59 3.94
N GLY A 372 -9.22 -1.49 4.54
CA GLY A 372 -8.16 -2.45 4.27
C GLY A 372 -6.84 -2.17 4.99
N ASP A 373 -6.16 -3.25 5.39
CA ASP A 373 -4.83 -3.21 6.01
C ASP A 373 -3.73 -2.93 4.96
N CYS A 374 -3.69 -1.69 4.49
CA CYS A 374 -2.61 -1.15 3.68
C CYS A 374 -2.23 0.26 4.10
N THR A 375 -0.97 0.62 3.89
CA THR A 375 -0.45 1.99 4.11
C THR A 375 -0.01 2.61 2.78
N LYS A 376 -0.14 3.93 2.65
CA LYS A 376 0.28 4.67 1.43
C LYS A 376 1.77 4.98 1.44
N ASN A 377 2.29 5.44 2.58
CA ASN A 377 3.66 5.98 2.71
C ASN A 377 4.54 5.19 3.69
N GLY A 378 3.99 4.25 4.45
CA GLY A 378 4.74 3.53 5.50
C GLY A 378 4.81 4.26 6.86
N SER A 379 4.31 5.49 6.96
CA SER A 379 4.38 6.32 8.18
C SER A 379 3.58 5.79 9.38
N GLU A 380 2.72 4.80 9.17
CA GLU A 380 1.97 4.09 10.22
C GLU A 380 2.74 2.88 10.78
N VAL A 381 3.84 2.49 10.14
CA VAL A 381 4.55 1.24 10.41
C VAL A 381 5.69 1.49 11.42
N PRO A 382 5.79 0.71 12.51
CA PRO A 382 6.75 0.97 13.59
C PRO A 382 8.18 0.46 13.30
N VAL A 383 8.55 0.32 12.03
CA VAL A 383 9.84 -0.19 11.54
C VAL A 383 10.53 0.92 10.75
N GLU A 384 11.80 1.21 11.05
CA GLU A 384 12.52 2.27 10.34
C GLU A 384 12.86 1.85 8.91
N ASN A 385 12.58 2.72 7.93
CA ASN A 385 12.94 2.45 6.54
C ASN A 385 14.43 2.70 6.29
N LEU A 386 15.24 1.65 6.39
CA LEU A 386 16.69 1.70 6.14
C LEU A 386 17.06 1.91 4.67
N TYR A 387 16.15 1.66 3.74
CA TYR A 387 16.36 1.87 2.31
C TYR A 387 15.86 3.28 1.91
N ARG A 388 16.75 4.15 1.45
CA ARG A 388 16.44 5.55 1.05
C ARG A 388 15.59 5.62 -0.25
N SER A 389 14.38 5.10 -0.17
CA SER A 389 13.49 4.71 -1.27
C SER A 389 12.03 4.67 -0.78
N LYS A 390 11.05 4.52 -1.69
CA LYS A 390 9.64 4.42 -1.34
C LYS A 390 9.35 3.19 -0.44
N TYR A 391 8.31 3.27 0.37
CA TYR A 391 7.82 2.12 1.15
C TYR A 391 7.39 0.96 0.24
N THR A 392 7.95 -0.23 0.48
CA THR A 392 7.47 -1.50 -0.07
C THR A 392 7.46 -2.56 1.04
N GLN A 393 6.69 -3.63 0.85
CA GLN A 393 6.61 -4.70 1.85
C GLN A 393 8.00 -5.36 2.07
N GLN A 394 8.78 -5.56 1.01
CA GLN A 394 10.12 -6.16 1.11
C GLN A 394 11.15 -5.22 1.75
N VAL A 395 11.06 -3.90 1.49
CA VAL A 395 11.83 -2.88 2.21
C VAL A 395 11.59 -2.99 3.73
N CYS A 396 10.32 -3.02 4.15
CA CYS A 396 9.97 -3.13 5.57
C CYS A 396 10.46 -4.44 6.18
N ILE A 397 10.24 -5.58 5.51
CA ILE A 397 10.63 -6.90 6.02
C ILE A 397 12.15 -7.00 6.19
N ARG A 398 12.94 -6.57 5.19
CA ARG A 398 14.41 -6.57 5.25
C ARG A 398 14.93 -5.60 6.33
N SER A 399 14.31 -4.42 6.49
CA SER A 399 14.63 -3.50 7.59
C SER A 399 14.29 -4.06 8.97
N CYS A 400 13.12 -4.69 9.15
CA CYS A 400 12.72 -5.34 10.40
C CYS A 400 13.69 -6.47 10.78
N PHE A 401 14.18 -7.25 9.81
CA PHE A 401 15.21 -8.26 10.07
C PHE A 401 16.53 -7.60 10.51
N GLN A 402 17.02 -6.58 9.78
CA GLN A 402 18.26 -5.86 10.12
C GLN A 402 18.20 -5.21 11.50
N GLU A 403 17.07 -4.62 11.88
CA GLU A 403 16.84 -4.10 13.24
C GLU A 403 16.98 -5.20 14.30
N ASN A 404 16.35 -6.37 14.09
CA ASN A 404 16.45 -7.48 15.05
C ASN A 404 17.86 -8.09 15.09
N MET A 405 18.56 -8.14 13.96
CA MET A 405 19.96 -8.58 13.87
C MET A 405 20.85 -7.69 14.75
N ILE A 406 20.71 -6.37 14.67
CA ILE A 406 21.46 -5.43 15.50
C ILE A 406 21.04 -5.56 16.98
N LYS A 407 19.73 -5.63 17.26
CA LYS A 407 19.19 -5.72 18.64
C LYS A 407 19.53 -7.02 19.37
N GLN A 408 19.71 -8.14 18.66
CA GLN A 408 20.00 -9.46 19.28
C GLN A 408 21.47 -9.91 19.11
N CYS A 409 22.11 -9.56 18.00
CA CYS A 409 23.46 -10.03 17.65
C CYS A 409 24.55 -8.95 17.75
N GLY A 410 24.17 -7.68 17.97
CA GLY A 410 25.10 -6.54 18.13
C GLY A 410 25.68 -5.96 16.83
N CYS A 411 25.47 -6.60 15.68
CA CYS A 411 26.06 -6.22 14.40
C CYS A 411 25.07 -6.31 13.24
N ALA A 412 25.38 -5.61 12.13
CA ALA A 412 24.54 -5.53 10.94
C ALA A 412 24.90 -6.60 9.88
N TYR A 413 23.89 -7.10 9.17
CA TYR A 413 24.08 -8.07 8.08
C TYR A 413 24.35 -7.34 6.74
N ILE A 414 25.38 -7.79 6.01
CA ILE A 414 25.95 -7.07 4.85
C ILE A 414 25.03 -6.98 3.62
N PHE A 415 24.00 -7.83 3.52
CA PHE A 415 23.03 -7.79 2.42
C PHE A 415 21.98 -6.69 2.54
N TYR A 416 21.93 -6.01 3.69
CA TYR A 416 20.97 -4.94 3.98
C TYR A 416 21.73 -3.65 4.36
N PRO A 417 21.16 -2.46 4.12
CA PRO A 417 21.81 -1.19 4.43
C PRO A 417 22.29 -1.10 5.89
N LEU A 418 23.41 -0.42 6.09
CA LEU A 418 23.99 -0.16 7.41
C LEU A 418 23.33 1.08 8.06
N PRO A 419 22.71 0.96 9.25
CA PRO A 419 22.29 2.13 10.03
C PRO A 419 23.50 2.91 10.54
N LYS A 420 23.36 4.24 10.66
CA LYS A 420 24.47 5.18 10.98
C LYS A 420 25.29 4.85 12.25
N ASN A 421 24.69 4.13 13.20
CA ASN A 421 25.26 3.85 14.52
C ASN A 421 25.59 2.35 14.71
N ALA A 422 25.74 1.60 13.63
CA ALA A 422 26.06 0.16 13.66
C ALA A 422 27.28 -0.16 12.78
N GLU A 423 27.88 -1.32 13.00
CA GLU A 423 28.92 -1.88 12.13
C GLU A 423 28.50 -3.27 11.61
N PHE A 424 29.06 -3.67 10.46
CA PHE A 424 28.82 -4.99 9.89
C PHE A 424 29.43 -6.11 10.74
N CYS A 425 28.81 -7.30 10.70
CA CYS A 425 29.31 -8.47 11.41
C CYS A 425 30.67 -8.97 10.90
N ASP A 426 31.58 -9.27 11.84
CA ASP A 426 32.87 -9.93 11.60
C ASP A 426 33.15 -10.89 12.78
N TYR A 427 33.47 -12.16 12.53
CA TYR A 427 33.85 -13.14 13.56
C TYR A 427 35.08 -12.74 14.40
N ARG A 428 35.93 -11.81 13.94
CA ARG A 428 37.03 -11.24 14.75
C ARG A 428 36.52 -10.33 15.88
N LYS A 429 35.38 -9.68 15.69
CA LYS A 429 34.73 -8.79 16.68
C LYS A 429 33.59 -9.50 17.42
N HIS A 430 32.78 -10.24 16.67
CA HIS A 430 31.53 -10.87 17.07
C HIS A 430 31.61 -12.39 16.84
N ASN A 431 32.39 -13.11 17.66
CA ASN A 431 32.75 -14.52 17.45
C ASN A 431 31.59 -15.51 17.22
N SER A 432 30.36 -15.16 17.64
CA SER A 432 29.15 -15.98 17.51
C SER A 432 28.08 -15.38 16.60
N TRP A 433 28.40 -14.36 15.79
CA TRP A 433 27.39 -13.69 14.93
C TRP A 433 26.69 -14.68 14.00
N GLY A 434 27.40 -15.67 13.47
CA GLY A 434 26.84 -16.70 12.60
C GLY A 434 25.78 -17.55 13.31
N TYR A 435 26.07 -18.04 14.51
CA TYR A 435 25.08 -18.76 15.33
C TYR A 435 23.84 -17.91 15.61
N CYS A 436 24.04 -16.61 15.91
CA CYS A 436 22.95 -15.67 16.15
C CYS A 436 22.11 -15.45 14.88
N TYR A 437 22.73 -15.23 13.72
CA TYR A 437 22.07 -15.10 12.42
C TYR A 437 21.22 -16.33 12.08
N TYR A 438 21.75 -17.55 12.22
CA TYR A 438 20.99 -18.77 11.90
C TYR A 438 19.79 -18.99 12.85
N LYS A 439 19.91 -18.70 14.15
CA LYS A 439 18.75 -18.74 15.07
C LYS A 439 17.75 -17.61 14.79
N LEU A 440 18.21 -16.42 14.43
CA LEU A 440 17.35 -15.31 14.03
C LEU A 440 16.59 -15.61 12.72
N GLN A 441 17.24 -16.30 11.77
CA GLN A 441 16.63 -16.73 10.52
C GLN A 441 15.50 -17.77 10.74
N ASP A 442 15.64 -18.66 11.72
CA ASP A 442 14.61 -19.62 12.13
C ASP A 442 13.44 -18.92 12.87
N ALA A 443 13.75 -18.03 13.82
CA ALA A 443 12.77 -17.18 14.51
C ALA A 443 12.02 -16.23 13.55
N PHE A 444 12.67 -15.76 12.49
CA PHE A 444 12.04 -15.00 11.41
C PHE A 444 11.12 -15.88 10.56
N SER A 445 11.56 -17.09 10.19
CA SER A 445 10.77 -18.01 9.35
C SER A 445 9.51 -18.53 10.04
N SER A 446 9.47 -18.48 11.37
CA SER A 446 8.32 -18.81 12.22
C SER A 446 7.47 -17.58 12.64
N ASP A 447 7.75 -16.39 12.08
CA ASP A 447 7.21 -15.06 12.47
C ASP A 447 7.26 -14.76 13.99
N HIS A 448 8.16 -15.39 14.75
CA HIS A 448 8.36 -15.09 16.17
C HIS A 448 8.84 -13.64 16.39
N LEU A 449 9.49 -13.04 15.38
CA LEU A 449 9.87 -11.62 15.37
C LEU A 449 8.68 -10.67 15.08
N GLY A 450 7.55 -11.18 14.61
CA GLY A 450 6.38 -10.41 14.18
C GLY A 450 6.66 -9.43 13.04
N CYS A 451 7.63 -9.72 12.16
CA CYS A 451 7.96 -8.81 11.06
C CYS A 451 6.87 -8.83 9.98
N PHE A 452 6.21 -9.97 9.74
CA PHE A 452 5.14 -10.06 8.75
C PHE A 452 3.83 -9.40 9.24
N THR A 453 3.62 -9.34 10.55
CA THR A 453 2.47 -8.66 11.19
C THR A 453 2.70 -7.15 11.40
N LYS A 454 3.93 -6.69 11.61
CA LYS A 454 4.28 -5.26 11.66
C LYS A 454 4.27 -4.60 10.28
N CYS A 455 4.75 -5.31 9.25
CA CYS A 455 4.91 -4.75 7.90
C CYS A 455 3.61 -4.83 7.06
N ARG A 456 2.76 -3.81 7.21
CA ARG A 456 1.59 -3.57 6.35
C ARG A 456 1.90 -3.64 4.85
N LYS A 457 0.90 -3.98 4.04
CA LYS A 457 1.06 -3.97 2.58
C LYS A 457 1.00 -2.52 2.05
N PRO A 458 1.79 -2.16 1.02
CA PRO A 458 1.61 -0.87 0.35
C PRO A 458 0.26 -0.84 -0.40
N CYS A 459 -0.47 0.28 -0.31
CA CYS A 459 -1.77 0.42 -0.99
C CYS A 459 -1.63 0.50 -2.52
N SER A 460 -0.56 1.11 -3.05
CA SER A 460 -0.29 1.20 -4.48
C SER A 460 0.91 0.34 -4.86
N VAL A 461 0.65 -0.69 -5.67
CA VAL A 461 1.64 -1.65 -6.18
C VAL A 461 1.68 -1.57 -7.69
N THR A 462 2.85 -1.29 -8.26
CA THR A 462 3.13 -1.53 -9.68
C THR A 462 3.95 -2.80 -9.80
N SER A 463 3.60 -3.64 -10.77
CA SER A 463 4.30 -4.89 -11.06
C SER A 463 4.54 -5.02 -12.56
N TYR A 464 5.59 -5.75 -12.94
CA TYR A 464 5.96 -6.00 -14.33
C TYR A 464 5.96 -7.51 -14.58
N GLN A 465 4.92 -7.98 -15.29
CA GLN A 465 4.92 -9.35 -15.81
C GLN A 465 5.95 -9.44 -16.94
N LEU A 466 6.97 -10.28 -16.76
CA LEU A 466 8.04 -10.49 -17.73
C LEU A 466 7.78 -11.77 -18.55
N SER A 467 8.14 -11.76 -19.83
CA SER A 467 8.07 -12.94 -20.70
C SER A 467 9.19 -12.87 -21.74
N ALA A 468 10.10 -13.85 -21.71
CA ALA A 468 11.34 -13.84 -22.48
C ALA A 468 11.29 -14.81 -23.68
N GLY A 469 11.72 -14.32 -24.85
CA GLY A 469 12.14 -15.14 -25.98
C GLY A 469 13.67 -15.19 -26.09
N TYR A 470 14.22 -16.30 -26.57
CA TYR A 470 15.67 -16.51 -26.71
C TYR A 470 16.04 -16.88 -28.15
N SER A 471 17.05 -16.21 -28.71
CA SER A 471 17.67 -16.51 -30.01
C SER A 471 19.18 -16.69 -29.84
N ARG A 472 19.85 -17.49 -30.69
CA ARG A 472 21.32 -17.59 -30.65
C ARG A 472 21.93 -16.29 -31.18
N TRP A 473 22.90 -15.73 -30.47
CA TRP A 473 23.63 -14.54 -30.92
C TRP A 473 25.11 -14.58 -30.50
N PRO A 474 26.06 -14.31 -31.42
CA PRO A 474 25.90 -14.12 -32.86
C PRO A 474 25.41 -15.38 -33.61
N SER A 475 24.99 -15.20 -34.87
CA SER A 475 24.75 -16.34 -35.77
C SER A 475 26.10 -16.91 -36.24
N VAL A 476 26.11 -18.13 -36.80
CA VAL A 476 27.36 -18.74 -37.30
C VAL A 476 28.01 -17.86 -38.38
N THR A 477 27.23 -17.26 -39.28
CA THR A 477 27.72 -16.38 -40.36
C THR A 477 28.06 -14.97 -39.91
N SER A 478 27.56 -14.49 -38.77
CA SER A 478 27.92 -13.17 -38.22
C SER A 478 28.98 -13.21 -37.13
N GLN A 479 29.38 -14.40 -36.67
CA GLN A 479 30.26 -14.58 -35.53
C GLN A 479 31.62 -13.90 -35.71
N ASP A 480 32.26 -14.11 -36.86
CA ASP A 480 33.65 -13.69 -37.07
C ASP A 480 33.78 -12.17 -37.14
N TRP A 481 32.92 -11.50 -37.90
CA TRP A 481 32.97 -10.03 -38.01
C TRP A 481 32.48 -9.34 -36.73
N ILE A 482 31.48 -9.89 -36.02
CA ILE A 482 31.04 -9.34 -34.73
C ILE A 482 32.17 -9.44 -33.69
N PHE A 483 32.83 -10.60 -33.58
CA PHE A 483 33.95 -10.75 -32.66
C PHE A 483 35.16 -9.91 -33.06
N GLN A 484 35.47 -9.78 -34.36
CA GLN A 484 36.54 -8.89 -34.82
C GLN A 484 36.24 -7.41 -34.50
N MET A 485 34.98 -6.97 -34.64
CA MET A 485 34.58 -5.61 -34.31
C MET A 485 34.63 -5.36 -32.79
N LEU A 486 34.07 -6.25 -31.98
CA LEU A 486 34.12 -6.15 -30.51
C LEU A 486 35.55 -6.23 -29.96
N SER A 487 36.43 -7.00 -30.60
CA SER A 487 37.86 -7.06 -30.27
C SER A 487 38.56 -5.73 -30.56
N ARG A 488 38.26 -5.07 -31.70
CA ARG A 488 38.83 -3.75 -32.05
C ARG A 488 38.26 -2.57 -31.26
N GLN A 489 36.99 -2.64 -30.83
CA GLN A 489 36.35 -1.55 -30.08
C GLN A 489 36.60 -1.62 -28.57
N ASN A 490 36.51 -2.82 -27.99
CA ASN A 490 36.44 -3.02 -26.54
C ASN A 490 37.55 -3.95 -26.02
N ASN A 491 38.62 -4.16 -26.80
CA ASN A 491 39.74 -5.08 -26.51
C ASN A 491 39.31 -6.52 -26.12
N TYR A 492 38.14 -6.96 -26.58
CA TYR A 492 37.56 -8.26 -26.23
C TYR A 492 38.38 -9.43 -26.80
N THR A 493 38.78 -10.36 -25.94
CA THR A 493 39.48 -11.60 -26.31
C THR A 493 38.50 -12.69 -26.75
N ILE A 494 38.73 -13.27 -27.92
CA ILE A 494 37.85 -14.30 -28.50
C ILE A 494 38.16 -15.67 -27.90
N ASN A 495 37.16 -16.36 -27.34
CA ASN A 495 37.28 -17.74 -26.85
C ASN A 495 36.48 -18.71 -27.74
N ASN A 496 37.18 -19.64 -28.39
CA ASN A 496 36.56 -20.63 -29.28
C ASN A 496 35.71 -21.68 -28.55
N LYS A 497 35.83 -21.83 -27.22
CA LYS A 497 35.08 -22.83 -26.44
C LYS A 497 33.67 -22.38 -26.04
N ARG A 498 33.45 -21.09 -25.81
CA ARG A 498 32.16 -20.50 -25.37
C ARG A 498 32.10 -19.01 -25.77
N ASN A 499 30.92 -18.52 -26.15
CA ASN A 499 30.69 -17.09 -26.39
C ASN A 499 30.70 -16.32 -25.06
N GLY A 500 31.51 -15.26 -24.94
CA GLY A 500 31.64 -14.41 -23.74
C GLY A 500 30.81 -13.13 -23.79
N VAL A 501 29.76 -13.12 -24.62
CA VAL A 501 28.89 -11.96 -24.83
C VAL A 501 27.43 -12.40 -24.88
N ALA A 502 26.53 -11.53 -24.43
CA ALA A 502 25.09 -11.71 -24.51
C ALA A 502 24.44 -10.42 -25.02
N LYS A 503 23.28 -10.56 -25.69
CA LYS A 503 22.46 -9.41 -26.08
C LYS A 503 21.14 -9.44 -25.32
N LEU A 504 20.66 -8.27 -24.92
CA LEU A 504 19.47 -8.10 -24.10
C LEU A 504 18.58 -7.04 -24.73
N ASN A 505 17.32 -7.38 -25.02
CA ASN A 505 16.29 -6.41 -25.41
C ASN A 505 15.20 -6.39 -24.32
N ILE A 506 14.77 -5.21 -23.86
CA ILE A 506 13.67 -5.03 -22.90
C ILE A 506 12.67 -4.02 -23.47
N PHE A 507 11.42 -4.43 -23.62
CA PHE A 507 10.41 -3.62 -24.30
C PHE A 507 8.98 -3.91 -23.81
N PHE A 508 8.12 -2.89 -23.80
CA PHE A 508 6.69 -3.11 -23.57
C PHE A 508 6.09 -3.97 -24.68
N LYS A 509 5.36 -5.02 -24.30
CA LYS A 509 4.60 -5.87 -25.21
C LYS A 509 3.45 -5.10 -25.86
N GLU A 510 2.73 -4.33 -25.03
CA GLU A 510 1.54 -3.55 -25.36
C GLU A 510 1.61 -2.23 -24.56
N LEU A 511 1.12 -1.11 -25.09
CA LEU A 511 1.05 0.17 -24.35
C LEU A 511 -0.09 0.23 -23.34
N LYS A 512 -1.18 -0.50 -23.60
CA LYS A 512 -2.29 -0.59 -22.65
C LYS A 512 -1.86 -1.38 -21.41
N TYR A 513 -2.02 -0.78 -20.24
CA TYR A 513 -1.69 -1.41 -18.96
C TYR A 513 -2.96 -1.68 -18.14
N LYS A 514 -2.92 -2.72 -17.31
CA LYS A 514 -4.06 -3.10 -16.47
C LYS A 514 -3.96 -2.36 -15.14
N THR A 515 -4.98 -1.60 -14.80
CA THR A 515 -5.14 -0.93 -13.50
C THR A 515 -6.27 -1.60 -12.75
N ASN A 516 -5.96 -2.19 -11.60
CA ASN A 516 -6.93 -2.83 -10.72
C ASN A 516 -7.13 -1.88 -9.53
N SER A 517 -8.28 -1.21 -9.43
CA SER A 517 -8.50 -0.15 -8.44
C SER A 517 -9.74 -0.42 -7.59
N GLU A 518 -9.58 -0.47 -6.27
CA GLU A 518 -10.67 -0.66 -5.30
C GLU A 518 -11.47 0.64 -5.10
N SER A 519 -12.80 0.54 -5.08
CA SER A 519 -13.73 1.62 -4.71
C SER A 519 -14.63 1.17 -3.56
N PRO A 520 -15.14 2.07 -2.71
CA PRO A 520 -16.16 1.72 -1.73
C PRO A 520 -17.44 1.31 -2.45
N SER A 521 -18.01 0.15 -2.10
CA SER A 521 -19.25 -0.33 -2.74
C SER A 521 -20.49 0.42 -2.24
N VAL A 522 -20.49 0.80 -0.96
CA VAL A 522 -21.50 1.68 -0.36
C VAL A 522 -20.85 3.01 0.00
N THR A 523 -21.28 4.07 -0.66
CA THR A 523 -20.89 5.45 -0.38
C THR A 523 -21.87 6.11 0.60
N MET A 524 -21.46 7.21 1.25
CA MET A 524 -22.38 7.99 2.09
C MET A 524 -23.63 8.46 1.32
N VAL A 525 -23.48 8.78 0.02
CA VAL A 525 -24.61 9.19 -0.84
C VAL A 525 -25.57 8.03 -1.11
N THR A 526 -25.06 6.82 -1.37
CA THR A 526 -25.92 5.64 -1.57
C THR A 526 -26.57 5.17 -0.26
N LEU A 527 -25.90 5.29 0.89
CA LEU A 527 -26.51 5.07 2.20
C LEU A 527 -27.68 6.03 2.44
N LEU A 528 -27.48 7.35 2.27
CA LEU A 528 -28.54 8.35 2.43
C LEU A 528 -29.71 8.14 1.45
N SER A 529 -29.41 7.77 0.19
CA SER A 529 -30.41 7.42 -0.82
C SER A 529 -31.23 6.18 -0.40
N ASN A 530 -30.59 5.13 0.10
CA ASN A 530 -31.25 3.91 0.55
C ASN A 530 -32.11 4.15 1.80
N LEU A 531 -31.62 4.94 2.77
CA LEU A 531 -32.38 5.33 3.96
C LEU A 531 -33.65 6.13 3.57
N GLY A 532 -33.51 7.11 2.67
CA GLY A 532 -34.64 7.89 2.14
C GLY A 532 -35.63 7.05 1.33
N SER A 533 -35.13 6.08 0.55
CA SER A 533 -35.95 5.15 -0.22
C SER A 533 -36.82 4.27 0.69
N GLN A 534 -36.24 3.66 1.74
CA GLN A 534 -37.00 2.86 2.70
C GLN A 534 -38.00 3.72 3.50
N TRP A 535 -37.60 4.92 3.94
CA TRP A 535 -38.52 5.85 4.62
C TRP A 535 -39.73 6.22 3.75
N SER A 536 -39.50 6.49 2.46
CA SER A 536 -40.57 6.75 1.50
C SER A 536 -41.47 5.52 1.28
N LEU A 537 -40.88 4.33 1.15
CA LEU A 537 -41.60 3.06 0.94
C LEU A 537 -42.54 2.70 2.11
N TRP A 538 -42.07 2.79 3.36
CA TRP A 538 -42.85 2.37 4.53
C TRP A 538 -43.94 3.37 4.94
N PHE A 539 -43.71 4.68 4.75
CA PHE A 539 -44.62 5.72 5.23
C PHE A 539 -45.37 6.49 4.13
N GLY A 540 -45.07 6.23 2.85
CA GLY A 540 -45.57 7.01 1.71
C GLY A 540 -45.04 8.45 1.73
N SER A 541 -43.88 8.66 2.36
CA SER A 541 -43.34 9.96 2.72
C SER A 541 -42.57 10.61 1.56
N SER A 542 -42.69 11.93 1.44
CA SER A 542 -41.93 12.77 0.50
C SER A 542 -40.85 13.58 1.25
N VAL A 543 -40.09 14.42 0.52
CA VAL A 543 -39.17 15.39 1.13
C VAL A 543 -39.91 16.49 1.91
N LEU A 544 -41.11 16.88 1.48
CA LEU A 544 -41.94 17.85 2.21
C LEU A 544 -42.33 17.31 3.59
N SER A 545 -42.65 16.03 3.67
CA SER A 545 -42.94 15.31 4.92
C SER A 545 -41.78 15.33 5.93
N VAL A 546 -40.53 15.49 5.47
CA VAL A 546 -39.36 15.63 6.32
C VAL A 546 -39.22 17.07 6.83
N VAL A 547 -39.63 18.07 6.05
CA VAL A 547 -39.73 19.46 6.49
C VAL A 547 -40.86 19.61 7.52
N GLU A 548 -42.06 19.06 7.25
CA GLU A 548 -43.18 18.97 8.20
C GLU A 548 -42.73 18.35 9.55
N MET A 549 -41.89 17.31 9.51
CA MET A 549 -41.34 16.66 10.70
C MET A 549 -40.27 17.51 11.42
N ALA A 550 -39.46 18.26 10.67
CA ALA A 550 -38.46 19.18 11.24
C ALA A 550 -39.12 20.38 11.93
N GLU A 551 -40.19 20.93 11.33
CA GLU A 551 -41.06 21.95 11.92
C GLU A 551 -41.71 21.43 13.20
N LEU A 552 -42.30 20.23 13.18
CA LEU A 552 -42.83 19.57 14.38
C LEU A 552 -41.77 19.45 15.49
N ILE A 553 -40.55 19.03 15.17
CA ILE A 553 -39.45 18.90 16.14
C ILE A 553 -39.04 20.27 16.69
N PHE A 554 -38.98 21.30 15.85
CA PHE A 554 -38.70 22.67 16.28
C PHE A 554 -39.77 23.21 17.23
N ASP A 555 -41.05 23.08 16.87
CA ASP A 555 -42.17 23.50 17.72
C ASP A 555 -42.21 22.73 19.04
N LEU A 556 -41.97 21.42 19.02
CA LEU A 556 -41.83 20.60 20.23
C LEU A 556 -40.69 21.11 21.12
N LEU A 557 -39.53 21.42 20.55
CA LEU A 557 -38.37 21.96 21.27
C LEU A 557 -38.69 23.33 21.89
N VAL A 558 -39.26 24.26 21.12
CA VAL A 558 -39.63 25.59 21.64
C VAL A 558 -40.72 25.49 22.70
N ILE A 559 -41.72 24.59 22.56
CA ILE A 559 -42.71 24.34 23.60
C ILE A 559 -42.05 23.74 24.86
N THR A 560 -41.13 22.76 24.76
CA THR A 560 -40.38 22.29 25.94
C THR A 560 -39.57 23.42 26.59
N PHE A 561 -38.92 24.27 25.81
CA PHE A 561 -38.15 25.41 26.32
C PHE A 561 -39.04 26.44 27.02
N LEU A 562 -40.17 26.81 26.43
CA LEU A 562 -41.17 27.71 27.04
C LEU A 562 -41.79 27.10 28.30
N MET A 563 -42.08 25.80 28.32
CA MET A 563 -42.56 25.12 29.53
C MET A 563 -41.48 25.04 30.62
N LEU A 564 -40.22 24.80 30.27
CA LEU A 564 -39.10 24.84 31.21
C LEU A 564 -38.90 26.24 31.78
N LEU A 565 -38.91 27.30 30.95
CA LEU A 565 -38.83 28.70 31.38
C LEU A 565 -40.00 29.08 32.30
N ARG A 566 -41.24 28.68 31.97
CA ARG A 566 -42.40 28.86 32.86
C ARG A 566 -42.22 28.11 34.19
N ARG A 567 -41.67 26.89 34.16
CA ARG A 567 -41.40 26.07 35.37
C ARG A 567 -40.25 26.62 36.21
N PHE A 568 -39.26 27.30 35.61
CA PHE A 568 -38.22 28.04 36.34
C PHE A 568 -38.77 29.33 36.95
N ARG A 569 -39.50 30.17 36.19
CA ARG A 569 -40.18 31.37 36.74
C ARG A 569 -41.14 31.01 37.88
N SER A 570 -41.89 29.91 37.75
CA SER A 570 -42.80 29.40 38.79
C SER A 570 -42.10 28.86 40.04
N ARG A 571 -40.78 28.59 40.02
CA ARG A 571 -40.00 28.32 41.24
C ARG A 571 -39.41 29.59 41.86
N TYR A 572 -39.29 30.67 41.09
CA TYR A 572 -38.75 31.94 41.56
C TYR A 572 -39.82 32.85 42.18
N TRP A 573 -41.09 32.69 41.80
CA TRP A 573 -42.20 33.39 42.42
C TRP A 573 -43.13 32.48 43.24
N SER A 574 -43.04 32.65 44.56
CA SER A 574 -44.01 32.25 45.61
C SER A 574 -44.05 30.77 46.02
N PRO A 575 -44.45 30.46 47.28
CA PRO A 575 -45.09 31.35 48.26
C PRO A 575 -44.34 31.57 49.59
N GLY A 576 -44.41 32.80 50.09
CA GLY A 576 -44.39 33.10 51.52
C GLY A 576 -45.70 33.79 51.89
N ARG A 577 -46.56 33.16 52.70
CA ARG A 577 -47.86 33.72 53.12
C ARG A 577 -48.13 33.48 54.61
N GLY A 578 -48.11 34.57 55.37
CA GLY A 578 -48.63 34.69 56.73
C GLY A 578 -48.48 36.15 57.19
N GLY A 579 -49.35 36.73 58.01
CA GLY A 579 -50.63 36.22 58.50
C GLY A 579 -51.10 37.01 59.72
N ARG A 580 -52.38 37.46 59.73
CA ARG A 580 -52.95 38.48 60.65
C ARG A 580 -52.40 39.90 60.37
N GLY A 581 -53.13 41.01 60.59
CA GLY A 581 -54.54 41.17 60.99
C GLY A 581 -54.89 42.65 61.26
N ALA A 582 -56.16 42.94 61.58
CA ALA A 582 -56.71 44.19 62.14
C ALA A 582 -56.75 45.50 61.27
N GLN A 583 -57.99 45.91 60.97
CA GLN A 583 -58.60 47.18 61.43
C GLN A 583 -58.26 48.57 60.80
N GLU A 584 -59.13 48.98 59.86
CA GLU A 584 -59.99 50.20 59.92
C GLU A 584 -59.43 51.64 59.78
N VAL A 585 -60.37 52.58 59.56
CA VAL A 585 -60.26 54.06 59.46
C VAL A 585 -59.70 54.62 58.13
N ALA A 586 -60.25 55.76 57.70
CA ALA A 586 -59.91 56.45 56.46
C ALA A 586 -59.73 57.96 56.69
N SER A 587 -58.77 58.59 55.98
CA SER A 587 -58.77 60.03 55.68
C SER A 587 -57.66 60.43 54.68
N THR A 588 -57.98 61.39 53.81
CA THR A 588 -57.07 62.24 53.02
C THR A 588 -56.81 63.57 53.77
N PRO A 589 -55.99 64.56 53.31
CA PRO A 589 -55.10 64.66 52.13
C PRO A 589 -53.67 65.27 52.41
N ALA A 590 -52.98 65.69 51.34
CA ALA A 590 -52.14 66.91 51.22
C ALA A 590 -50.62 66.95 51.62
N SER A 591 -49.77 66.83 50.57
CA SER A 591 -48.65 67.73 50.17
C SER A 591 -47.62 68.31 51.17
N SER A 592 -46.32 68.16 50.86
CA SER A 592 -45.33 69.27 50.79
C SER A 592 -43.99 68.89 50.12
N PHE A 593 -43.36 69.87 49.46
CA PHE A 593 -41.94 69.96 49.01
C PHE A 593 -41.23 70.99 49.93
N PRO A 594 -39.89 71.24 49.92
CA PRO A 594 -38.84 71.03 48.89
C PRO A 594 -37.63 70.21 49.44
N SER A 595 -36.32 70.36 49.13
CA SER A 595 -35.50 71.31 48.34
C SER A 595 -34.11 70.76 47.92
N HIS A 596 -33.51 71.44 46.93
CA HIS A 596 -32.10 71.54 46.51
C HIS A 596 -30.96 70.95 47.39
N PHE A 597 -29.94 70.37 46.73
CA PHE A 597 -28.68 71.09 46.40
C PHE A 597 -27.88 70.44 45.25
N CYS A 598 -26.98 71.19 44.61
CA CYS A 598 -26.11 70.75 43.49
C CYS A 598 -24.65 70.50 43.95
N PRO A 599 -23.77 69.98 43.07
CA PRO A 599 -22.84 70.92 42.42
C PRO A 599 -22.48 70.66 40.93
N HIS A 600 -21.74 71.62 40.38
CA HIS A 600 -21.17 71.77 39.01
C HIS A 600 -19.70 71.21 38.96
N SER A 601 -18.93 71.13 37.86
CA SER A 601 -19.07 71.42 36.40
C SER A 601 -17.85 70.94 35.57
N THR A 602 -17.95 70.97 34.22
CA THR A 602 -16.88 71.32 33.19
C THR A 602 -15.64 70.41 32.99
N SER A 603 -14.99 70.29 31.81
CA SER A 603 -15.32 70.56 30.38
C SER A 603 -14.17 70.15 29.39
N LEU A 604 -14.38 70.33 28.07
CA LEU A 604 -13.44 70.28 26.91
C LEU A 604 -12.86 68.91 26.45
N SER A 605 -12.46 68.67 25.18
CA SER A 605 -12.89 69.16 23.83
C SER A 605 -12.13 68.45 22.67
N SER A 606 -12.47 68.77 21.40
CA SER A 606 -11.77 68.51 20.10
C SER A 606 -11.84 67.07 19.50
N SER A 607 -11.82 66.83 18.17
CA SER A 607 -12.12 67.66 16.95
C SER A 607 -12.28 66.78 15.67
N LEU A 608 -12.96 67.27 14.61
CA LEU A 608 -13.20 66.61 13.29
C LEU A 608 -12.15 67.02 12.21
N PRO A 609 -12.03 66.37 11.00
CA PRO A 609 -13.06 66.08 9.95
C PRO A 609 -13.06 64.59 9.48
N GLY A 610 -13.68 64.08 8.38
CA GLY A 610 -14.48 64.62 7.26
C GLY A 610 -13.71 64.74 5.90
N PRO A 611 -14.34 64.68 4.68
CA PRO A 611 -15.77 64.51 4.34
C PRO A 611 -16.13 63.55 3.13
N ALA A 612 -17.44 63.32 2.96
CA ALA A 612 -18.23 63.09 1.71
C ALA A 612 -18.00 61.90 0.73
N ILE A 613 -19.07 61.10 0.48
CA ILE A 613 -19.91 61.06 -0.76
C ILE A 613 -21.05 60.03 -0.61
N SER A 614 -22.20 60.27 -1.26
CA SER A 614 -23.44 59.43 -1.31
C SER A 614 -24.03 59.47 -2.74
N PRO A 615 -25.17 58.83 -3.11
CA PRO A 615 -26.04 57.87 -2.40
C PRO A 615 -26.46 56.62 -3.24
N ALA A 616 -27.47 55.88 -2.73
CA ALA A 616 -28.12 54.66 -3.23
C ALA A 616 -28.61 54.61 -4.71
N LEU A 617 -28.83 53.38 -5.24
CA LEU A 617 -30.17 52.91 -5.69
C LEU A 617 -30.23 51.41 -6.12
N THR A 618 -31.48 50.94 -6.27
CA THR A 618 -32.02 49.57 -6.49
C THR A 618 -31.65 48.81 -7.78
N ALA A 619 -31.77 47.47 -7.74
CA ALA A 619 -31.98 46.60 -8.92
C ALA A 619 -32.80 45.31 -8.55
N PRO A 620 -33.50 44.63 -9.49
CA PRO A 620 -34.63 43.71 -9.20
C PRO A 620 -34.41 42.22 -9.60
N PRO A 621 -35.38 41.29 -9.39
CA PRO A 621 -35.19 39.83 -9.54
C PRO A 621 -35.65 39.23 -10.90
N PRO A 622 -35.32 37.95 -11.20
CA PRO A 622 -35.85 37.21 -12.34
C PRO A 622 -37.17 36.48 -12.04
N ALA A 623 -37.97 36.20 -13.09
CA ALA A 623 -39.27 35.51 -13.01
C ALA A 623 -39.34 34.26 -13.93
N TYR A 624 -40.38 33.44 -13.76
CA TYR A 624 -40.64 32.21 -14.53
C TYR A 624 -41.26 32.47 -15.92
N ALA A 625 -41.05 31.51 -16.85
CA ALA A 625 -41.83 31.34 -18.08
C ALA A 625 -41.93 29.83 -18.44
N THR A 626 -42.84 29.45 -19.35
CA THR A 626 -43.41 28.08 -19.42
C THR A 626 -43.60 27.49 -20.82
N LEU A 627 -43.47 26.15 -20.92
CA LEU A 627 -44.13 25.20 -21.86
C LEU A 627 -43.81 25.23 -23.38
N GLY A 628 -43.65 24.05 -23.99
CA GLY A 628 -43.66 23.82 -25.45
C GLY A 628 -42.99 22.49 -25.91
N PRO A 629 -43.70 21.54 -26.56
CA PRO A 629 -43.15 20.20 -26.93
C PRO A 629 -43.11 19.87 -28.45
N CYS A 630 -42.21 18.97 -28.86
CA CYS A 630 -42.21 18.18 -30.14
C CYS A 630 -41.03 17.18 -30.17
N PRO A 631 -40.91 16.22 -31.13
CA PRO A 631 -41.76 15.05 -31.30
C PRO A 631 -40.95 13.72 -31.42
N SER A 632 -41.59 12.62 -31.85
CA SER A 632 -40.98 11.29 -32.04
C SER A 632 -40.17 11.12 -33.35
N PRO A 633 -39.23 10.15 -33.44
CA PRO A 633 -38.38 9.95 -34.61
C PRO A 633 -39.05 9.13 -35.72
N SER A 634 -38.66 9.40 -36.98
CA SER A 634 -39.06 8.66 -38.18
C SER A 634 -37.88 7.95 -38.85
N SER A 635 -38.17 6.99 -39.73
CA SER A 635 -37.21 6.02 -40.28
C SER A 635 -36.80 6.29 -41.72
N LEU A 636 -35.52 6.04 -42.06
CA LEU A 636 -35.01 5.53 -43.35
C LEU A 636 -33.57 5.05 -43.07
N ALA A 637 -33.22 3.76 -43.16
CA ALA A 637 -32.96 2.98 -44.38
C ALA A 637 -31.79 3.53 -45.23
N GLY A 638 -30.70 2.76 -45.31
CA GLY A 638 -29.49 3.08 -46.07
C GLY A 638 -28.46 1.95 -45.95
N ALA A 639 -28.49 1.00 -46.88
CA ALA A 639 -27.58 -0.14 -46.90
C ALA A 639 -26.36 0.14 -47.78
N HIS A 640 -25.19 -0.40 -47.43
CA HIS A 640 -24.19 -0.80 -48.42
C HIS A 640 -23.30 -1.93 -47.89
N SER A 641 -23.12 -2.95 -48.72
CA SER A 641 -22.25 -4.10 -48.47
C SER A 641 -20.97 -4.00 -49.29
N SER A 642 -19.84 -4.40 -48.71
CA SER A 642 -18.67 -4.83 -49.47
C SER A 642 -17.87 -5.86 -48.68
N ALA A 643 -17.91 -7.11 -49.16
CA ALA A 643 -16.97 -8.14 -48.73
C ALA A 643 -15.72 -8.07 -49.63
N TYR A 644 -14.55 -8.42 -49.11
CA TYR A 644 -13.39 -8.78 -49.92
C TYR A 644 -12.71 -10.02 -49.37
N THR A 645 -12.13 -10.79 -50.27
CA THR A 645 -11.87 -12.23 -50.09
C THR A 645 -10.47 -12.57 -49.55
N LEU A 646 -10.38 -13.79 -49.03
CA LEU A 646 -9.13 -14.42 -48.61
C LEU A 646 -8.16 -14.58 -49.80
N GLY A 647 -6.89 -14.25 -49.61
CA GLY A 647 -5.84 -14.40 -50.63
C GLY A 647 -4.53 -14.90 -50.02
N LYS A 648 -4.11 -16.09 -50.47
CA LYS A 648 -2.83 -16.78 -50.23
C LYS A 648 -2.60 -17.78 -51.38
N PRO A 649 -1.39 -18.30 -51.66
CA PRO A 649 -0.19 -18.39 -50.79
C PRO A 649 0.44 -17.08 -50.31
#